data_AF-A0AAV9IIY8-F1
#
_entry.id   AF-A0AAV9IIY8-F1
#
_cell.length_a   1.000
_cell.length_b   1.000
_cell.length_c   1.000
_cell.angle_alpha   90.00
_cell.angle_beta   90.00
_cell.angle_gamma   90.00
#
_symmetry.space_group_name_H-M   'P 1'
#
loop_
_entity.id
_entity.type
_entity.pdbx_description
1 polymer ?
#
loop_
_entity_poly.entity_id
_entity_poly.type
_entity_poly.pdbx_seq_one_letter_code
_entity_poly.pdbx_strand_id
1 'polypeptide(L)'
;MWRPHLVQRYRHRLGTWKNFCSTSSAESNNNKQVPVGHTMEKPPGHRPLPKEWLQVAAKELRCSEEEVVKKLVLTYPEGINVKPIYTAEDIDWEAVKSQLPGFYPYTRGIHASMYTNKPWTIRQYAGFSTAEESNGFYKEALAAGQKGLSVAFDLATHRGYDSDHPRVKGDVGMAGVAIDTVEDMKLLFDGIPLDQVTVSMTMNGAVLPVLAFYIVAAEEQGVAKEKLSGTIQNDILKEFMVRNTYIFPPEPSMRTIGDIMQYCANNMPKYNTISVSGYHMQEAGANAALELGFTIADGIEYLRTGIRAGLSVDQVAPRVSFFFGIGMNFYVEIAKLRAARKLWAKLVKEKFQPKNPKSLLLRTHCQTSGYSLTEQEPYNNVIRTTIEALSAVLGGTQSLHTNSLDEAIALPSAFAARLARNTQLILQLETGIPHVADPWGGSFMMEALTDELASRAEYIIQEVEKSGGMAKAVAEGWPKLWIEESAARKQARIDSGEETIVGVNKYRLETSSSSSNTDSSSQKSEQLEILKIDAQRVRDSQIERIKKVKSSRDEEKVKRCLMELEEAGKDKSKNLLEASVNAARARCTLGEICGALEKVWGRHVPKDDVVSGAYRGSYRGMKRDSEQGGYDLEQVVEHVVQFEERFGRRPRILVAKMGQDGHDRGAKVIASGFADLGFDVDIGPLFSTPAEVAKQAIEADVHCIGVSSLAAAHLTLVPELMEELRKQSAIHIKVIVGGVIPYTDYDFLRNIGVKVICGPGTRIPDAAMQVLKAIEEEPTNGASNGVEQTS
;
A
#
# COMPACT_ATOMS: atom_id res chain seq x y z
N MET A 1 -28.77 36.79 34.78
CA MET A 1 -29.76 37.08 33.73
C MET A 1 -29.16 37.19 32.31
N TRP A 2 -28.08 36.48 31.97
CA TRP A 2 -27.46 36.53 30.62
C TRP A 2 -27.14 35.13 30.07
N ARG A 3 -28.13 34.24 30.04
CA ARG A 3 -28.00 32.88 29.45
C ARG A 3 -28.73 32.66 28.10
N PRO A 4 -29.72 33.46 27.66
CA PRO A 4 -30.37 33.22 26.35
C PRO A 4 -29.55 33.64 25.11
N HIS A 5 -28.74 34.70 25.21
CA HIS A 5 -28.01 35.23 24.04
C HIS A 5 -26.81 34.39 23.58
N LEU A 6 -26.19 33.62 24.48
CA LEU A 6 -25.10 32.71 24.14
C LEU A 6 -25.59 31.50 23.32
N VAL A 7 -26.71 30.89 23.71
CA VAL A 7 -27.30 29.74 23.01
C VAL A 7 -27.78 30.11 21.60
N GLN A 8 -28.24 31.35 21.41
CA GLN A 8 -28.72 31.83 20.12
C GLN A 8 -27.56 32.18 19.16
N ARG A 9 -26.44 32.73 19.66
CA ARG A 9 -25.18 32.86 18.89
C ARG A 9 -24.57 31.51 18.52
N TYR A 10 -24.67 30.52 19.42
CA TYR A 10 -24.22 29.13 19.19
C TYR A 10 -24.97 28.47 18.03
N ARG A 11 -26.31 28.56 18.02
CA ARG A 11 -27.14 28.03 16.92
C ARG A 11 -26.93 28.78 15.60
N HIS A 12 -26.70 30.09 15.66
CA HIS A 12 -26.50 30.88 14.45
C HIS A 12 -25.14 30.61 13.80
N ARG A 13 -24.07 30.43 14.59
CA ARG A 13 -22.73 30.06 14.10
C ARG A 13 -22.65 28.61 13.59
N LEU A 14 -23.29 27.65 14.26
CA LEU A 14 -23.44 26.27 13.75
C LEU A 14 -24.25 26.24 12.43
N GLY A 15 -25.26 27.10 12.31
CA GLY A 15 -26.03 27.29 11.08
C GLY A 15 -25.22 27.93 9.95
N THR A 16 -24.38 28.93 10.25
CA THR A 16 -23.50 29.53 9.24
C THR A 16 -22.32 28.63 8.88
N TRP A 17 -21.82 27.77 9.77
CA TRP A 17 -20.81 26.74 9.44
C TRP A 17 -21.37 25.62 8.56
N LYS A 18 -22.62 25.18 8.81
CA LYS A 18 -23.36 24.30 7.89
C LYS A 18 -23.49 24.91 6.50
N ASN A 19 -23.65 26.24 6.41
CA ASN A 19 -23.77 26.94 5.14
C ASN A 19 -22.41 27.25 4.48
N PHE A 20 -21.37 27.56 5.25
CA PHE A 20 -20.04 27.91 4.73
C PHE A 20 -19.38 26.75 3.96
N CYS A 21 -19.64 25.50 4.36
CA CYS A 21 -19.23 24.31 3.60
C CYS A 21 -20.20 23.91 2.47
N SER A 22 -21.38 24.52 2.39
CA SER A 22 -22.36 24.29 1.31
C SER A 22 -22.27 25.32 0.18
N THR A 23 -21.61 26.46 0.41
CA THR A 23 -21.46 27.55 -0.55
C THR A 23 -20.01 28.03 -0.63
N SER A 24 -19.14 27.18 -1.19
CA SER A 24 -17.88 27.63 -1.81
C SER A 24 -17.76 26.99 -3.19
N SER A 25 -18.75 27.25 -4.03
CA SER A 25 -18.74 26.89 -5.46
C SER A 25 -19.12 28.11 -6.29
N ALA A 26 -18.28 29.13 -6.29
CA ALA A 26 -18.12 30.07 -7.40
C ALA A 26 -17.08 31.12 -7.01
N GLU A 27 -16.10 31.29 -7.89
CA GLU A 27 -15.19 32.43 -8.05
C GLU A 27 -13.77 32.35 -7.45
N SER A 28 -12.82 32.34 -8.39
CA SER A 28 -11.36 32.49 -8.30
C SER A 28 -10.53 31.28 -7.83
N ASN A 29 -10.36 30.30 -8.73
CA ASN A 29 -9.03 29.86 -9.16
C ASN A 29 -9.15 28.91 -10.34
N ASN A 30 -8.21 28.99 -11.28
CA ASN A 30 -8.10 28.17 -12.49
C ASN A 30 -7.74 26.69 -12.21
N ASN A 31 -8.23 26.12 -11.11
CA ASN A 31 -8.17 24.69 -10.86
C ASN A 31 -9.30 24.02 -11.65
N LYS A 32 -8.94 23.25 -12.68
CA LYS A 32 -9.86 22.29 -13.29
C LYS A 32 -10.47 21.46 -12.15
N GLN A 33 -11.78 21.60 -11.91
CA GLN A 33 -12.51 20.67 -11.06
C GLN A 33 -12.34 19.28 -11.68
N VAL A 34 -11.48 18.46 -11.07
CA VAL A 34 -11.37 17.04 -11.41
C VAL A 34 -12.73 16.42 -11.10
N PRO A 35 -13.36 15.70 -12.04
CA PRO A 35 -14.69 15.14 -11.83
C PRO A 35 -14.68 14.27 -10.57
N VAL A 36 -15.51 14.67 -9.61
CA VAL A 36 -15.76 13.93 -8.37
C VAL A 36 -16.64 12.74 -8.74
N GLY A 37 -16.03 11.57 -8.92
CA GLY A 37 -16.74 10.33 -9.15
C GLY A 37 -15.98 9.34 -10.00
N HIS A 38 -15.30 8.39 -9.36
CA HIS A 38 -14.93 7.09 -9.97
C HIS A 38 -16.17 6.19 -10.23
N THR A 39 -17.37 6.72 -10.03
CA THR A 39 -18.66 6.04 -10.20
C THR A 39 -19.20 6.29 -11.60
N MET A 40 -19.45 5.22 -12.35
CA MET A 40 -20.09 5.27 -13.66
C MET A 40 -21.46 5.98 -13.59
N GLU A 41 -21.69 6.99 -14.43
CA GLU A 41 -22.98 7.71 -14.51
C GLU A 41 -24.15 6.79 -14.92
N LYS A 42 -23.88 5.78 -15.76
CA LYS A 42 -24.86 4.80 -16.26
C LYS A 42 -24.30 3.38 -16.09
N PRO A 43 -24.46 2.75 -14.91
CA PRO A 43 -24.02 1.38 -14.71
C PRO A 43 -24.79 0.41 -15.64
N PRO A 44 -24.25 -0.80 -15.90
CA PRO A 44 -24.95 -1.83 -16.66
C PRO A 44 -26.39 -2.03 -16.15
N GLY A 45 -27.34 -2.22 -17.08
CA GLY A 45 -28.77 -2.20 -16.78
C GLY A 45 -29.16 -3.10 -15.60
N HIS A 46 -29.88 -2.52 -14.63
CA HIS A 46 -30.34 -3.23 -13.44
C HIS A 46 -31.38 -4.29 -13.84
N ARG A 47 -31.07 -5.56 -13.56
CA ARG A 47 -32.02 -6.66 -13.73
C ARG A 47 -32.81 -6.83 -12.44
N PRO A 48 -34.15 -6.75 -12.47
CA PRO A 48 -34.98 -6.78 -11.26
C PRO A 48 -34.85 -8.11 -10.53
N LEU A 49 -35.25 -8.13 -9.26
CA LEU A 49 -35.37 -9.37 -8.50
C LEU A 49 -36.56 -10.20 -9.02
N PRO A 50 -36.47 -11.55 -9.01
CA PRO A 50 -37.59 -12.39 -9.45
C PRO A 50 -38.85 -12.08 -8.64
N LYS A 51 -39.96 -11.80 -9.33
CA LYS A 51 -41.21 -11.35 -8.69
C LYS A 51 -41.75 -12.35 -7.66
N GLU A 52 -41.70 -13.63 -7.99
CA GLU A 52 -42.15 -14.69 -7.08
C GLU A 52 -41.31 -14.74 -5.79
N TRP A 53 -39.99 -14.59 -5.91
CA TRP A 53 -39.09 -14.51 -4.76
C TRP A 53 -39.37 -13.28 -3.91
N LEU A 54 -39.56 -12.11 -4.54
CA LEU A 54 -39.88 -10.86 -3.84
C LEU A 54 -41.16 -10.97 -3.00
N GLN A 55 -42.20 -11.61 -3.53
CA GLN A 55 -43.46 -11.81 -2.82
C GLN A 55 -43.30 -12.68 -1.56
N VAL A 56 -42.52 -13.76 -1.66
CA VAL A 56 -42.22 -14.63 -0.52
C VAL A 56 -41.38 -13.88 0.52
N ALA A 57 -40.30 -13.22 0.09
CA ALA A 57 -39.44 -12.44 0.98
C ALA A 57 -40.21 -11.29 1.68
N ALA A 58 -41.10 -10.61 0.97
CA ALA A 58 -41.96 -9.56 1.52
C ALA A 58 -42.88 -10.10 2.63
N LYS A 59 -43.46 -11.29 2.42
CA LYS A 59 -44.28 -11.97 3.41
C LYS A 59 -43.48 -12.40 4.65
N GLU A 60 -42.29 -12.97 4.46
CA GLU A 60 -41.40 -13.38 5.55
C GLU A 60 -40.92 -12.19 6.39
N LEU A 61 -40.51 -11.12 5.72
CA LEU A 61 -40.00 -9.89 6.36
C LEU A 61 -41.12 -8.97 6.86
N ARG A 62 -42.38 -9.29 6.56
CA ARG A 62 -43.57 -8.51 6.93
C ARG A 62 -43.47 -7.05 6.48
N CYS A 63 -43.03 -6.83 5.24
CA CYS A 63 -42.91 -5.50 4.63
C CYS A 63 -43.31 -5.53 3.15
N SER A 64 -43.35 -4.37 2.49
CA SER A 64 -43.61 -4.28 1.04
C SER A 64 -42.44 -4.81 0.21
N GLU A 65 -42.70 -5.19 -1.04
CA GLU A 65 -41.65 -5.62 -2.00
C GLU A 65 -40.58 -4.53 -2.20
N GLU A 66 -40.97 -3.26 -2.23
CA GLU A 66 -40.03 -2.13 -2.31
C GLU A 66 -39.12 -2.03 -1.09
N GLU A 67 -39.66 -2.30 0.10
CA GLU A 67 -38.87 -2.35 1.33
C GLU A 67 -37.92 -3.55 1.35
N VAL A 68 -38.30 -4.70 0.76
CA VAL A 68 -37.39 -5.84 0.60
C VAL A 68 -36.18 -5.44 -0.24
N VAL A 69 -36.40 -4.78 -1.39
CA VAL A 69 -35.32 -4.31 -2.25
C VAL A 69 -34.39 -3.38 -1.47
N LYS A 70 -34.95 -2.38 -0.78
CA LYS A 70 -34.15 -1.41 0.00
C LYS A 70 -33.37 -2.04 1.16
N LYS A 71 -33.91 -3.10 1.78
CA LYS A 71 -33.29 -3.77 2.93
C LYS A 71 -32.22 -4.79 2.52
N LEU A 72 -32.44 -5.53 1.43
CA LEU A 72 -31.63 -6.70 1.09
C LEU A 72 -30.67 -6.50 -0.09
N VAL A 73 -30.90 -5.52 -0.95
CA VAL A 73 -29.92 -5.16 -1.99
C VAL A 73 -28.83 -4.32 -1.35
N LEU A 74 -27.60 -4.82 -1.38
CA LEU A 74 -26.45 -4.14 -0.80
C LEU A 74 -25.69 -3.40 -1.90
N THR A 75 -25.30 -2.16 -1.64
CA THR A 75 -24.39 -1.43 -2.53
C THR A 75 -22.97 -1.57 -2.02
N TYR A 76 -22.14 -2.29 -2.77
CA TYR A 76 -20.71 -2.42 -2.46
C TYR A 76 -19.95 -1.11 -2.76
N PRO A 77 -18.76 -0.91 -2.15
CA PRO A 77 -17.95 0.29 -2.35
C PRO A 77 -17.57 0.59 -3.81
N GLU A 78 -17.57 -0.43 -4.68
CA GLU A 78 -17.38 -0.30 -6.14
C GLU A 78 -18.60 0.32 -6.85
N GLY A 79 -19.67 0.66 -6.11
CA GLY A 79 -20.95 1.10 -6.65
C GLY A 79 -21.73 -0.02 -7.33
N ILE A 80 -21.51 -1.28 -6.92
CA ILE A 80 -22.20 -2.48 -7.43
C ILE A 80 -23.38 -2.79 -6.50
N ASN A 81 -24.58 -2.95 -7.08
CA ASN A 81 -25.76 -3.38 -6.34
C ASN A 81 -25.83 -4.91 -6.33
N VAL A 82 -25.39 -5.51 -5.23
CA VAL A 82 -25.41 -6.96 -5.06
C VAL A 82 -26.79 -7.42 -4.61
N LYS A 83 -27.36 -8.31 -5.41
CA LYS A 83 -28.68 -8.88 -5.17
C LYS A 83 -28.61 -10.01 -4.15
N PRO A 84 -29.64 -10.19 -3.31
CA PRO A 84 -29.75 -11.34 -2.41
C PRO A 84 -29.94 -12.68 -3.15
N ILE A 85 -30.36 -12.65 -4.42
CA ILE A 85 -30.51 -13.83 -5.28
C ILE A 85 -30.19 -13.47 -6.73
N TYR A 86 -29.52 -14.40 -7.43
CA TYR A 86 -29.23 -14.32 -8.86
C TYR A 86 -29.80 -15.56 -9.57
N THR A 87 -30.23 -15.38 -10.82
CA THR A 87 -30.84 -16.42 -11.65
C THR A 87 -30.21 -16.47 -13.05
N ALA A 88 -30.61 -17.42 -13.88
CA ALA A 88 -30.16 -17.48 -15.28
C ALA A 88 -30.51 -16.21 -16.06
N GLU A 89 -31.58 -15.49 -15.67
CA GLU A 89 -31.95 -14.20 -16.27
C GLU A 89 -30.96 -13.09 -15.94
N ASP A 90 -29.95 -13.31 -15.08
CA ASP A 90 -28.95 -12.31 -14.72
C ASP A 90 -27.69 -12.32 -15.57
N ILE A 91 -27.54 -13.36 -16.39
CA ILE A 91 -26.34 -13.58 -17.19
C ILE A 91 -26.72 -13.83 -18.65
N ASP A 92 -25.76 -13.70 -19.55
CA ASP A 92 -25.88 -14.25 -20.90
C ASP A 92 -25.39 -15.70 -20.87
N TRP A 93 -26.31 -16.63 -20.62
CA TRP A 93 -25.96 -18.05 -20.48
C TRP A 93 -25.30 -18.64 -21.74
N GLU A 94 -25.70 -18.18 -22.93
CA GLU A 94 -25.13 -18.67 -24.19
C GLU A 94 -23.66 -18.25 -24.33
N ALA A 95 -23.32 -17.04 -23.91
CA ALA A 95 -21.94 -16.56 -23.86
C ALA A 95 -21.12 -17.25 -22.76
N VAL A 96 -21.73 -17.61 -21.63
CA VAL A 96 -21.03 -18.26 -20.50
C VAL A 96 -20.76 -19.74 -20.76
N LYS A 97 -21.76 -20.49 -21.24
CA LYS A 97 -21.67 -21.97 -21.35
C LYS A 97 -20.59 -22.47 -22.31
N SER A 98 -20.14 -21.62 -23.24
CA SER A 98 -19.10 -21.93 -24.22
C SER A 98 -17.67 -21.65 -23.73
N GLN A 99 -17.50 -20.97 -22.60
CA GLN A 99 -16.18 -20.59 -22.09
C GLN A 99 -15.48 -21.75 -21.39
N LEU A 100 -14.20 -21.92 -21.71
CA LEU A 100 -13.32 -22.94 -21.15
C LEU A 100 -12.01 -22.32 -20.62
N PRO A 101 -11.43 -22.86 -19.53
CA PRO A 101 -10.10 -22.44 -19.10
C PRO A 101 -9.06 -22.77 -20.19
N GLY A 102 -8.05 -21.90 -20.36
CA GLY A 102 -7.04 -22.04 -21.40
C GLY A 102 -7.45 -21.54 -22.80
N PHE A 103 -8.65 -21.01 -22.96
CA PHE A 103 -9.14 -20.44 -24.21
C PHE A 103 -9.53 -18.97 -24.04
N TYR A 104 -9.36 -18.17 -25.10
CA TYR A 104 -9.80 -16.78 -25.13
C TYR A 104 -11.29 -16.65 -24.75
N PRO A 105 -11.71 -15.69 -23.90
CA PRO A 105 -10.92 -14.59 -23.34
C PRO A 105 -10.26 -14.91 -21.97
N TYR A 106 -10.06 -16.18 -21.65
CA TYR A 106 -9.35 -16.68 -20.47
C TYR A 106 -10.01 -16.32 -19.12
N THR A 107 -11.28 -15.92 -19.11
CA THR A 107 -12.06 -15.62 -17.88
C THR A 107 -11.89 -16.74 -16.84
N ARG A 108 -12.04 -18.01 -17.29
CA ARG A 108 -11.97 -19.22 -16.45
C ARG A 108 -10.54 -19.67 -16.10
N GLY A 109 -9.51 -18.97 -16.56
CA GLY A 109 -8.11 -19.30 -16.30
C GLY A 109 -7.26 -19.42 -17.56
N ILE A 110 -5.94 -19.24 -17.41
CA ILE A 110 -4.98 -19.20 -18.52
C ILE A 110 -4.47 -20.58 -18.96
N HIS A 111 -4.73 -21.63 -18.19
CA HIS A 111 -4.31 -23.00 -18.48
C HIS A 111 -5.53 -23.92 -18.48
N ALA A 112 -5.62 -24.84 -19.44
CA ALA A 112 -6.77 -25.73 -19.54
C ALA A 112 -6.97 -26.61 -18.29
N SER A 113 -5.88 -27.12 -17.71
CA SER A 113 -5.92 -27.92 -16.49
C SER A 113 -5.95 -27.08 -15.20
N MET A 114 -5.60 -25.79 -15.25
CA MET A 114 -5.35 -24.99 -14.04
C MET A 114 -4.59 -25.80 -12.97
N TYR A 115 -5.17 -25.95 -11.77
CA TYR A 115 -4.53 -26.63 -10.65
C TYR A 115 -4.67 -28.15 -10.65
N THR A 116 -5.48 -28.73 -11.53
CA THR A 116 -5.80 -30.17 -11.48
C THR A 116 -4.59 -31.06 -11.73
N ASN A 117 -3.53 -30.51 -12.33
CA ASN A 117 -2.23 -31.17 -12.47
C ASN A 117 -1.13 -30.52 -11.62
N LYS A 118 -1.09 -29.18 -11.56
CA LYS A 118 -0.06 -28.44 -10.84
C LYS A 118 -0.68 -27.25 -10.10
N PRO A 119 -0.63 -27.20 -8.76
CA PRO A 119 -1.19 -26.08 -8.01
C PRO A 119 -0.40 -24.79 -8.23
N TRP A 120 -0.92 -23.68 -7.72
CA TRP A 120 -0.21 -22.41 -7.70
C TRP A 120 1.12 -22.52 -6.94
N THR A 121 2.03 -21.58 -7.21
CA THR A 121 3.33 -21.53 -6.53
C THR A 121 3.17 -20.85 -5.17
N ILE A 122 3.52 -21.54 -4.08
CA ILE A 122 3.67 -20.93 -2.76
C ILE A 122 4.91 -20.02 -2.81
N ARG A 123 4.69 -18.70 -2.72
CA ARG A 123 5.74 -17.69 -2.80
C ARG A 123 5.59 -16.71 -1.64
N GLN A 124 6.21 -17.05 -0.52
CA GLN A 124 6.29 -16.13 0.61
C GLN A 124 7.31 -15.03 0.33
N TYR A 125 6.93 -13.81 0.68
CA TYR A 125 7.75 -12.62 0.64
C TYR A 125 8.54 -12.59 1.92
N ALA A 126 9.86 -12.53 1.80
CA ALA A 126 10.76 -12.65 2.93
C ALA A 126 12.07 -11.89 2.65
N GLY A 127 12.87 -11.75 3.71
CA GLY A 127 14.10 -10.97 3.70
C GLY A 127 13.97 -9.80 4.65
N PHE A 128 14.88 -9.72 5.62
CA PHE A 128 14.95 -8.68 6.63
C PHE A 128 16.38 -8.59 7.15
N SER A 129 16.75 -7.43 7.72
CA SER A 129 18.04 -7.24 8.37
C SER A 129 19.22 -7.45 7.39
N THR A 130 20.08 -8.46 7.58
CA THR A 130 21.28 -8.68 6.76
C THR A 130 21.05 -9.70 5.63
N ALA A 131 21.94 -9.67 4.63
CA ALA A 131 21.94 -10.64 3.53
C ALA A 131 22.14 -12.09 4.02
N GLU A 132 22.96 -12.32 5.04
CA GLU A 132 23.21 -13.64 5.60
C GLU A 132 22.00 -14.21 6.36
N GLU A 133 21.34 -13.39 7.17
CA GLU A 133 20.13 -13.78 7.90
C GLU A 133 19.00 -14.12 6.90
N SER A 134 18.84 -13.27 5.88
CA SER A 134 17.90 -13.51 4.78
C SER A 134 18.24 -14.78 3.99
N ASN A 135 19.51 -15.05 3.69
CA ASN A 135 19.96 -16.27 3.01
C ASN A 135 19.63 -17.53 3.83
N GLY A 136 19.90 -17.51 5.14
CA GLY A 136 19.54 -18.60 6.06
C GLY A 136 18.04 -18.89 6.01
N PHE A 137 17.22 -17.85 6.14
CA PHE A 137 15.77 -17.96 6.03
C PHE A 137 15.31 -18.54 4.69
N TYR A 138 15.90 -18.11 3.57
CA TYR A 138 15.58 -18.65 2.24
C TYR A 138 15.90 -20.13 2.11
N LYS A 139 17.05 -20.58 2.61
CA LYS A 139 17.44 -21.99 2.59
C LYS A 139 16.46 -22.86 3.39
N GLU A 140 16.08 -22.40 4.59
CA GLU A 140 15.08 -23.08 5.42
C GLU A 140 13.71 -23.13 4.74
N ALA A 141 13.28 -22.03 4.12
CA ALA A 141 11.99 -21.96 3.43
C ALA A 141 11.94 -22.91 2.22
N LEU A 142 13.01 -22.95 1.41
CA LEU A 142 13.14 -23.89 0.29
C LEU A 142 13.09 -25.34 0.77
N ALA A 143 13.80 -25.68 1.86
CA ALA A 143 13.75 -27.00 2.48
C ALA A 143 12.35 -27.36 3.01
N ALA A 144 11.58 -26.36 3.46
CA ALA A 144 10.21 -26.52 3.98
C ALA A 144 9.11 -26.48 2.89
N GLY A 145 9.47 -26.59 1.61
CA GLY A 145 8.52 -26.74 0.50
C GLY A 145 8.20 -25.46 -0.28
N GLN A 146 8.83 -24.32 0.03
CA GLN A 146 8.77 -23.14 -0.83
C GLN A 146 9.46 -23.43 -2.17
N LYS A 147 8.84 -23.02 -3.28
CA LYS A 147 9.32 -23.35 -4.65
C LYS A 147 9.95 -22.18 -5.41
N GLY A 148 9.86 -20.97 -4.86
CA GLY A 148 10.45 -19.77 -5.43
C GLY A 148 10.69 -18.73 -4.35
N LEU A 149 11.77 -17.97 -4.48
CA LEU A 149 12.14 -16.93 -3.53
C LEU A 149 11.49 -15.60 -3.91
N SER A 150 11.19 -14.78 -2.92
CA SER A 150 10.77 -13.41 -3.15
C SER A 150 11.49 -12.51 -2.17
N VAL A 151 12.32 -11.60 -2.69
CA VAL A 151 13.22 -10.74 -1.91
C VAL A 151 12.54 -9.43 -1.59
N ALA A 152 12.52 -9.09 -0.30
CA ALA A 152 12.16 -7.79 0.24
C ALA A 152 13.42 -6.96 0.54
N PHE A 153 13.50 -5.74 0.01
CA PHE A 153 14.62 -4.82 0.22
C PHE A 153 14.24 -3.73 1.21
N ASP A 154 15.22 -3.19 1.92
CA ASP A 154 14.99 -2.03 2.80
C ASP A 154 14.68 -0.74 2.00
N LEU A 155 14.23 0.29 2.71
CA LEU A 155 13.82 1.55 2.09
C LEU A 155 15.01 2.37 1.55
N ALA A 156 16.20 2.19 2.11
CA ALA A 156 17.43 2.81 1.60
C ALA A 156 17.75 2.29 0.20
N THR A 157 17.82 0.97 0.05
CA THR A 157 18.01 0.25 -1.22
C THR A 157 16.96 0.67 -2.22
N HIS A 158 15.67 0.67 -1.83
CA HIS A 158 14.56 1.05 -2.71
C HIS A 158 14.73 2.43 -3.35
N ARG A 159 15.23 3.40 -2.58
CA ARG A 159 15.36 4.80 -2.98
C ARG A 159 16.76 5.20 -3.46
N GLY A 160 17.63 4.22 -3.70
CA GLY A 160 18.93 4.48 -4.33
C GLY A 160 19.94 5.11 -3.38
N TYR A 161 19.89 4.78 -2.09
CA TYR A 161 20.85 5.24 -1.10
C TYR A 161 21.68 4.08 -0.56
N ASP A 162 22.99 4.31 -0.41
CA ASP A 162 23.84 3.41 0.36
C ASP A 162 23.56 3.54 1.86
N SER A 163 23.85 2.48 2.62
CA SER A 163 23.65 2.38 4.07
C SER A 163 24.48 3.40 4.89
N ASP A 164 25.53 3.97 4.30
CA ASP A 164 26.34 5.03 4.92
C ASP A 164 25.76 6.44 4.72
N HIS A 165 24.69 6.59 3.93
CA HIS A 165 24.09 7.87 3.63
C HIS A 165 23.33 8.46 4.85
N PRO A 166 23.51 9.74 5.20
CA PRO A 166 22.94 10.32 6.42
C PRO A 166 21.41 10.34 6.46
N ARG A 167 20.74 10.42 5.30
CA ARG A 167 19.26 10.49 5.22
C ARG A 167 18.54 9.16 5.46
N VAL A 168 19.26 8.05 5.61
CA VAL A 168 18.67 6.71 5.75
C VAL A 168 19.06 6.00 7.04
N LYS A 169 19.67 6.72 8.00
CA LYS A 169 20.20 6.17 9.25
C LYS A 169 19.21 5.27 10.01
N GLY A 170 17.92 5.64 10.03
CA GLY A 170 16.87 4.88 10.72
C GLY A 170 16.22 3.78 9.88
N ASP A 171 16.55 3.67 8.59
CA ASP A 171 15.84 2.83 7.63
C ASP A 171 16.62 1.58 7.18
N VAL A 172 17.94 1.55 7.43
CA VAL A 172 18.84 0.46 7.00
C VAL A 172 18.43 -0.87 7.64
N GLY A 173 18.11 -1.86 6.80
CA GLY A 173 17.76 -3.23 7.23
C GLY A 173 16.39 -3.39 7.90
N MET A 174 15.60 -2.33 8.04
CA MET A 174 14.36 -2.35 8.84
C MET A 174 13.19 -2.99 8.10
N ALA A 175 12.94 -2.56 6.85
CA ALA A 175 11.80 -3.03 6.05
C ALA A 175 12.14 -4.25 5.17
N GLY A 176 13.41 -4.64 5.11
CA GLY A 176 13.91 -5.69 4.23
C GLY A 176 15.42 -5.80 4.32
N VAL A 177 16.02 -6.57 3.40
CA VAL A 177 17.48 -6.71 3.34
C VAL A 177 18.15 -5.44 2.80
N ALA A 178 19.25 -5.01 3.42
CA ALA A 178 20.10 -3.94 2.93
C ALA A 178 21.05 -4.44 1.83
N ILE A 179 21.08 -3.76 0.67
CA ILE A 179 21.96 -4.09 -0.46
C ILE A 179 22.65 -2.82 -0.97
N ASP A 180 23.96 -2.72 -0.78
CA ASP A 180 24.75 -1.57 -1.22
C ASP A 180 25.59 -1.90 -2.45
N THR A 181 25.99 -3.16 -2.62
CA THR A 181 26.88 -3.61 -3.69
C THR A 181 26.52 -5.01 -4.19
N VAL A 182 27.19 -5.45 -5.25
CA VAL A 182 27.12 -6.84 -5.71
C VAL A 182 27.57 -7.86 -4.65
N GLU A 183 28.44 -7.47 -3.71
CA GLU A 183 28.93 -8.39 -2.67
C GLU A 183 27.81 -8.77 -1.68
N ASP A 184 26.89 -7.84 -1.37
CA ASP A 184 25.71 -8.14 -0.55
C ASP A 184 24.76 -9.09 -1.28
N MET A 185 24.58 -8.89 -2.59
CA MET A 185 23.75 -9.76 -3.43
C MET A 185 24.33 -11.18 -3.54
N LYS A 186 25.66 -11.31 -3.56
CA LYS A 186 26.37 -12.60 -3.54
C LYS A 186 26.13 -13.32 -2.22
N LEU A 187 26.21 -12.62 -1.09
CA LEU A 187 25.90 -13.20 0.23
C LEU A 187 24.43 -13.64 0.30
N LEU A 188 23.51 -12.83 -0.23
CA LEU A 188 22.08 -13.13 -0.23
C LEU A 188 21.77 -14.46 -0.95
N PHE A 189 22.50 -14.78 -2.01
CA PHE A 189 22.30 -15.99 -2.81
C PHE A 189 23.42 -17.03 -2.65
N ASP A 190 24.25 -16.91 -1.63
CA ASP A 190 25.31 -17.88 -1.38
C ASP A 190 24.72 -19.28 -1.16
N GLY A 191 25.22 -20.27 -1.91
CA GLY A 191 24.72 -21.64 -1.90
C GLY A 191 23.29 -21.84 -2.45
N ILE A 192 22.69 -20.85 -3.12
CA ILE A 192 21.38 -20.97 -3.78
C ILE A 192 21.58 -21.04 -5.29
N PRO A 193 21.21 -22.15 -5.97
CA PRO A 193 21.45 -22.32 -7.40
C PRO A 193 20.47 -21.48 -8.25
N LEU A 194 20.94 -20.33 -8.74
CA LEU A 194 20.12 -19.36 -9.48
C LEU A 194 19.66 -19.82 -10.87
N ASP A 195 20.17 -20.95 -11.37
CA ASP A 195 19.68 -21.60 -12.59
C ASP A 195 18.49 -22.55 -12.34
N GLN A 196 18.21 -22.88 -11.08
CA GLN A 196 17.15 -23.82 -10.67
C GLN A 196 16.05 -23.15 -9.84
N VAL A 197 16.38 -22.08 -9.11
CA VAL A 197 15.43 -21.35 -8.26
C VAL A 197 14.86 -20.14 -8.99
N THR A 198 13.53 -19.97 -8.93
CA THR A 198 12.88 -18.76 -9.48
C THR A 198 12.91 -17.63 -8.45
N VAL A 199 13.59 -16.52 -8.77
CA VAL A 199 13.75 -15.38 -7.85
C VAL A 199 12.84 -14.23 -8.27
N SER A 200 11.94 -13.82 -7.37
CA SER A 200 11.16 -12.59 -7.50
C SER A 200 11.83 -11.49 -6.67
N MET A 201 11.97 -10.28 -7.22
CA MET A 201 12.57 -9.14 -6.55
C MET A 201 11.59 -7.97 -6.58
N THR A 202 11.14 -7.54 -5.41
CA THR A 202 10.23 -6.39 -5.30
C THR A 202 11.06 -5.12 -5.25
N MET A 203 11.45 -4.63 -6.43
CA MET A 203 12.25 -3.41 -6.59
C MET A 203 11.75 -2.59 -7.78
N ASN A 204 11.74 -1.26 -7.65
CA ASN A 204 11.20 -0.32 -8.64
C ASN A 204 12.10 0.92 -8.81
N GLY A 205 12.31 1.72 -7.76
CA GLY A 205 13.14 2.93 -7.83
C GLY A 205 14.57 2.64 -8.24
N ALA A 206 15.31 1.90 -7.40
CA ALA A 206 16.68 1.46 -7.68
C ALA A 206 16.75 0.17 -8.52
N VAL A 207 15.84 -0.01 -9.47
CA VAL A 207 15.73 -1.25 -10.25
C VAL A 207 16.99 -1.58 -11.05
N LEU A 208 17.68 -0.57 -11.59
CA LEU A 208 18.90 -0.73 -12.38
C LEU A 208 20.05 -1.38 -11.58
N PRO A 209 20.54 -0.78 -10.47
CA PRO A 209 21.61 -1.40 -9.70
C PRO A 209 21.21 -2.76 -9.12
N VAL A 210 19.99 -2.91 -8.61
CA VAL A 210 19.56 -4.18 -7.99
C VAL A 210 19.50 -5.32 -9.01
N LEU A 211 18.93 -5.09 -10.19
CA LEU A 211 18.91 -6.09 -11.26
C LEU A 211 20.32 -6.36 -11.80
N ALA A 212 21.17 -5.34 -11.88
CA ALA A 212 22.57 -5.49 -12.26
C ALA A 212 23.35 -6.35 -11.25
N PHE A 213 23.18 -6.14 -9.95
CA PHE A 213 23.78 -6.96 -8.90
C PHE A 213 23.32 -8.41 -8.97
N TYR A 214 22.02 -8.66 -9.21
CA TYR A 214 21.50 -10.01 -9.40
C TYR A 214 22.15 -10.72 -10.61
N ILE A 215 22.26 -10.03 -11.74
CA ILE A 215 22.91 -10.57 -12.95
C ILE A 215 24.38 -10.90 -12.66
N VAL A 216 25.14 -9.98 -12.05
CA VAL A 216 26.56 -10.20 -11.78
C VAL A 216 26.78 -11.28 -10.71
N ALA A 217 25.94 -11.35 -9.67
CA ALA A 217 26.00 -12.42 -8.67
C ALA A 217 25.79 -13.79 -9.33
N ALA A 218 24.86 -13.91 -10.27
CA ALA A 218 24.67 -15.13 -11.07
C ALA A 218 25.86 -15.44 -11.99
N GLU A 219 26.41 -14.43 -12.69
CA GLU A 219 27.60 -14.60 -13.52
C GLU A 219 28.78 -15.15 -12.68
N GLU A 220 28.98 -14.62 -11.47
CA GLU A 220 30.04 -15.06 -10.55
C GLU A 220 29.78 -16.44 -9.93
N GLN A 221 28.54 -16.94 -9.95
CA GLN A 221 28.21 -18.35 -9.67
C GLN A 221 28.44 -19.28 -10.88
N GLY A 222 28.81 -18.75 -12.06
CA GLY A 222 28.93 -19.51 -13.30
C GLY A 222 27.59 -19.78 -14.00
N VAL A 223 26.53 -19.02 -13.66
CA VAL A 223 25.20 -19.14 -14.26
C VAL A 223 25.08 -18.17 -15.44
N ALA A 224 24.79 -18.72 -16.62
CA ALA A 224 24.54 -17.93 -17.82
C ALA A 224 23.20 -17.16 -17.74
N LYS A 225 23.13 -15.94 -18.27
CA LYS A 225 21.99 -15.01 -18.15
C LYS A 225 20.68 -15.60 -18.68
N GLU A 226 20.75 -16.40 -19.74
CA GLU A 226 19.62 -17.03 -20.39
C GLU A 226 18.98 -18.15 -19.55
N LYS A 227 19.68 -18.63 -18.51
CA LYS A 227 19.14 -19.58 -17.54
C LYS A 227 18.36 -18.89 -16.43
N LEU A 228 18.59 -17.60 -16.17
CA LEU A 228 17.93 -16.88 -15.10
C LEU A 228 16.42 -16.81 -15.32
N SER A 229 15.68 -17.25 -14.31
CA SER A 229 14.23 -17.23 -14.31
C SER A 229 13.75 -16.54 -13.03
N GLY A 230 12.76 -15.67 -13.17
CA GLY A 230 12.42 -14.79 -12.08
C GLY A 230 11.54 -13.64 -12.52
N THR A 231 11.35 -12.68 -11.63
CA THR A 231 10.54 -11.49 -11.87
C THR A 231 11.16 -10.31 -11.12
N ILE A 232 11.29 -9.17 -11.78
CA ILE A 232 11.53 -7.89 -11.14
C ILE A 232 10.23 -7.11 -11.16
N GLN A 233 9.86 -6.44 -10.06
CA GLN A 233 8.58 -5.71 -10.01
C GLN A 233 8.55 -4.58 -11.03
N ASN A 234 9.54 -3.68 -11.03
CA ASN A 234 9.82 -2.71 -12.10
C ASN A 234 8.59 -1.92 -12.58
N ASP A 235 7.65 -1.64 -11.69
CA ASP A 235 6.42 -0.92 -11.96
C ASP A 235 6.51 0.44 -11.28
N ILE A 236 6.92 1.46 -12.03
CA ILE A 236 7.11 2.81 -11.49
C ILE A 236 5.81 3.64 -11.46
N LEU A 237 4.79 3.32 -12.27
CA LEU A 237 3.59 4.14 -12.34
C LEU A 237 2.82 4.07 -11.02
N LYS A 238 2.72 2.87 -10.42
CA LYS A 238 2.18 2.70 -9.07
C LYS A 238 3.05 3.28 -7.95
N GLU A 239 4.34 3.51 -8.18
CA GLU A 239 5.17 4.24 -7.20
C GLU A 239 4.70 5.68 -7.03
N PHE A 240 4.43 6.36 -8.14
CA PHE A 240 3.96 7.75 -8.12
C PHE A 240 2.52 7.87 -7.61
N MET A 241 1.70 6.83 -7.77
CA MET A 241 0.33 6.83 -7.25
C MET A 241 0.27 6.57 -5.75
N VAL A 242 0.96 5.54 -5.25
CA VAL A 242 0.65 4.99 -3.91
C VAL A 242 1.84 4.45 -3.11
N ARG A 243 2.92 3.98 -3.74
CA ARG A 243 3.99 3.24 -3.03
C ARG A 243 5.19 4.11 -2.64
N ASN A 244 5.38 5.25 -3.31
CA ASN A 244 6.33 6.28 -2.91
C ASN A 244 7.81 5.83 -2.82
N THR A 245 8.26 4.84 -3.58
CA THR A 245 9.69 4.47 -3.68
C THR A 245 10.33 4.84 -5.01
N TYR A 246 9.79 5.84 -5.70
CA TYR A 246 10.41 6.45 -6.87
C TYR A 246 11.70 7.20 -6.51
N ILE A 247 12.57 7.34 -7.52
CA ILE A 247 13.79 8.16 -7.46
C ILE A 247 13.67 9.29 -8.47
N PHE A 248 13.61 8.94 -9.76
CA PHE A 248 13.61 9.90 -10.86
C PHE A 248 12.20 10.33 -11.24
N PRO A 249 12.04 11.44 -11.99
CA PRO A 249 10.75 11.84 -12.57
C PRO A 249 10.11 10.76 -13.48
N PRO A 250 8.82 10.89 -13.82
CA PRO A 250 8.10 9.88 -14.60
C PRO A 250 8.73 9.50 -15.95
N GLU A 251 9.11 10.48 -16.78
CA GLU A 251 9.69 10.21 -18.11
C GLU A 251 10.99 9.39 -18.07
N PRO A 252 12.06 9.79 -17.34
CA PRO A 252 13.27 8.98 -17.25
C PRO A 252 13.05 7.62 -16.56
N SER A 253 12.08 7.52 -15.66
CA SER A 253 11.72 6.24 -15.05
C SER A 253 11.05 5.30 -16.06
N MET A 254 10.16 5.79 -16.91
CA MET A 254 9.56 4.99 -17.99
C MET A 254 10.61 4.58 -19.03
N ARG A 255 11.60 5.45 -19.31
CA ARG A 255 12.76 5.07 -20.14
C ARG A 255 13.51 3.89 -19.54
N THR A 256 13.80 3.93 -18.24
CA THR A 256 14.50 2.85 -17.52
C THR A 256 13.81 1.50 -17.71
N ILE A 257 12.47 1.47 -17.65
CA ILE A 257 11.68 0.26 -17.89
C ILE A 257 11.85 -0.25 -19.32
N GLY A 258 11.81 0.64 -20.32
CA GLY A 258 12.04 0.29 -21.73
C GLY A 258 13.41 -0.35 -21.97
N ASP A 259 14.47 0.23 -21.41
CA ASP A 259 15.84 -0.28 -21.52
C ASP A 259 16.00 -1.67 -20.86
N ILE A 260 15.37 -1.88 -19.69
CA ILE A 260 15.33 -3.18 -19.02
C ILE A 260 14.62 -4.22 -19.89
N MET A 261 13.45 -3.88 -20.45
CA MET A 261 12.72 -4.77 -21.35
C MET A 261 13.57 -5.16 -22.56
N GLN A 262 14.23 -4.20 -23.20
CA GLN A 262 15.10 -4.43 -24.36
C GLN A 262 16.29 -5.33 -24.01
N TYR A 263 16.99 -5.05 -22.91
CA TYR A 263 18.13 -5.86 -22.46
C TYR A 263 17.73 -7.30 -22.16
N CYS A 264 16.65 -7.50 -21.39
CA CYS A 264 16.20 -8.82 -20.99
C CYS A 264 15.62 -9.62 -22.18
N ALA A 265 14.96 -8.97 -23.14
CA ALA A 265 14.50 -9.65 -24.36
C ALA A 265 15.66 -10.31 -25.13
N ASN A 266 16.85 -9.68 -25.12
CA ASN A 266 18.03 -10.15 -25.83
C ASN A 266 18.88 -11.14 -25.00
N ASN A 267 18.94 -10.96 -23.67
CA ASN A 267 19.90 -11.68 -22.81
C ASN A 267 19.27 -12.62 -21.77
N MET A 268 18.00 -12.40 -21.41
CA MET A 268 17.32 -13.09 -20.30
C MET A 268 15.89 -13.51 -20.70
N PRO A 269 15.72 -14.34 -21.75
CA PRO A 269 14.40 -14.61 -22.34
C PRO A 269 13.42 -15.36 -21.42
N LYS A 270 13.85 -15.86 -20.27
CA LYS A 270 13.00 -16.51 -19.26
C LYS A 270 12.58 -15.58 -18.12
N TYR A 271 13.13 -14.38 -18.05
CA TYR A 271 12.92 -13.44 -16.95
C TYR A 271 11.70 -12.54 -17.21
N ASN A 272 10.82 -12.40 -16.23
CA ASN A 272 9.70 -11.46 -16.33
C ASN A 272 10.20 -10.07 -15.98
N THR A 273 10.09 -9.14 -16.93
CA THR A 273 10.71 -7.81 -16.85
C THR A 273 9.90 -6.80 -16.07
N ILE A 274 8.65 -7.14 -15.75
CA ILE A 274 7.72 -6.31 -14.99
C ILE A 274 6.64 -7.15 -14.32
N SER A 275 6.20 -6.69 -13.14
CA SER A 275 5.03 -7.15 -12.43
C SER A 275 4.08 -5.98 -12.18
N VAL A 276 3.08 -5.84 -13.06
CA VAL A 276 2.12 -4.73 -13.05
C VAL A 276 1.19 -4.90 -11.84
N SER A 277 1.23 -3.95 -10.92
CA SER A 277 0.87 -4.19 -9.52
C SER A 277 -0.31 -3.35 -9.03
N GLY A 278 -1.46 -4.00 -8.85
CA GLY A 278 -2.64 -3.48 -8.16
C GLY A 278 -2.62 -3.60 -6.64
N TYR A 279 -1.86 -4.55 -6.06
CA TYR A 279 -1.78 -4.77 -4.61
C TYR A 279 -1.64 -3.47 -3.81
N HIS A 280 -0.62 -2.68 -4.12
CA HIS A 280 -0.33 -1.43 -3.41
C HIS A 280 -1.44 -0.39 -3.55
N MET A 281 -2.20 -0.40 -4.66
CA MET A 281 -3.34 0.49 -4.84
C MET A 281 -4.47 0.10 -3.88
N GLN A 282 -4.76 -1.20 -3.74
CA GLN A 282 -5.73 -1.71 -2.78
C GLN A 282 -5.32 -1.37 -1.33
N GLU A 283 -4.04 -1.57 -1.00
CA GLU A 283 -3.50 -1.26 0.34
C GLU A 283 -3.60 0.25 0.65
N ALA A 284 -3.42 1.11 -0.36
CA ALA A 284 -3.62 2.55 -0.23
C ALA A 284 -5.10 2.98 -0.18
N GLY A 285 -6.04 2.08 -0.49
CA GLY A 285 -7.47 2.28 -0.32
C GLY A 285 -8.31 2.22 -1.61
N ALA A 286 -7.73 1.83 -2.74
CA ALA A 286 -8.48 1.58 -3.97
C ALA A 286 -9.50 0.46 -3.73
N ASN A 287 -10.75 0.68 -4.15
CA ASN A 287 -11.71 -0.41 -4.26
C ASN A 287 -11.35 -1.34 -5.44
N ALA A 288 -12.03 -2.47 -5.57
CA ALA A 288 -11.65 -3.48 -6.57
C ALA A 288 -11.75 -2.98 -8.02
N ALA A 289 -12.66 -2.05 -8.31
CA ALA A 289 -12.82 -1.47 -9.64
C ALA A 289 -11.64 -0.54 -9.99
N LEU A 290 -11.23 0.31 -9.04
CA LEU A 290 -10.06 1.20 -9.17
C LEU A 290 -8.77 0.39 -9.36
N GLU A 291 -8.53 -0.59 -8.49
CA GLU A 291 -7.37 -1.49 -8.60
C GLU A 291 -7.34 -2.16 -9.98
N LEU A 292 -8.45 -2.76 -10.40
CA LEU A 292 -8.52 -3.46 -11.68
C LEU A 292 -8.30 -2.53 -12.87
N GLY A 293 -8.99 -1.39 -12.90
CA GLY A 293 -8.91 -0.42 -14.00
C GLY A 293 -7.52 0.17 -14.16
N PHE A 294 -6.94 0.69 -13.08
CA PHE A 294 -5.60 1.30 -13.11
C PHE A 294 -4.50 0.29 -13.41
N THR A 295 -4.55 -0.91 -12.83
CA THR A 295 -3.52 -1.94 -13.09
C THR A 295 -3.53 -2.39 -14.56
N ILE A 296 -4.72 -2.56 -15.16
CA ILE A 296 -4.79 -2.92 -16.58
C ILE A 296 -4.30 -1.76 -17.44
N ALA A 297 -4.65 -0.51 -17.11
CA ALA A 297 -4.19 0.68 -17.83
C ALA A 297 -2.65 0.86 -17.75
N ASP A 298 -2.03 0.63 -16.59
CA ASP A 298 -0.58 0.58 -16.43
C ASP A 298 0.03 -0.47 -17.36
N GLY A 299 -0.54 -1.68 -17.39
CA GLY A 299 -0.10 -2.76 -18.27
C GLY A 299 -0.11 -2.38 -19.75
N ILE A 300 -1.15 -1.67 -20.21
CA ILE A 300 -1.23 -1.15 -21.59
C ILE A 300 -0.13 -0.11 -21.85
N GLU A 301 0.14 0.79 -20.90
CA GLU A 301 1.22 1.78 -21.03
C GLU A 301 2.61 1.14 -21.04
N TYR A 302 2.79 0.02 -20.32
CA TYR A 302 4.03 -0.75 -20.35
C TYR A 302 4.24 -1.51 -21.66
N LEU A 303 3.17 -2.03 -22.30
CA LEU A 303 3.29 -2.58 -23.65
C LEU A 303 3.73 -1.49 -24.65
N ARG A 304 3.14 -0.29 -24.58
CA ARG A 304 3.57 0.85 -25.39
C ARG A 304 5.04 1.21 -25.12
N THR A 305 5.49 1.14 -23.87
CA THR A 305 6.87 1.42 -23.48
C THR A 305 7.85 0.43 -24.10
N GLY A 306 7.57 -0.88 -24.03
CA GLY A 306 8.41 -1.88 -24.70
C GLY A 306 8.44 -1.71 -26.21
N ILE A 307 7.30 -1.35 -26.84
CA ILE A 307 7.24 -1.06 -28.28
C ILE A 307 8.07 0.18 -28.66
N ARG A 308 7.99 1.25 -27.86
CA ARG A 308 8.85 2.44 -28.03
C ARG A 308 10.34 2.12 -27.88
N ALA A 309 10.70 1.09 -27.11
CA ALA A 309 12.06 0.58 -26.98
C ALA A 309 12.50 -0.36 -28.14
N GLY A 310 11.67 -0.49 -29.19
CA GLY A 310 12.01 -1.25 -30.39
C GLY A 310 11.63 -2.74 -30.34
N LEU A 311 10.85 -3.18 -29.36
CA LEU A 311 10.36 -4.56 -29.25
C LEU A 311 8.99 -4.73 -29.92
N SER A 312 8.69 -5.91 -30.42
CA SER A 312 7.32 -6.28 -30.79
C SER A 312 6.48 -6.60 -29.55
N VAL A 313 5.15 -6.47 -29.66
CA VAL A 313 4.24 -6.88 -28.57
C VAL A 313 4.43 -8.34 -28.15
N ASP A 314 4.78 -9.22 -29.09
CA ASP A 314 5.02 -10.65 -28.84
C ASP A 314 6.37 -10.94 -28.15
N GLN A 315 7.28 -9.97 -28.10
CA GLN A 315 8.49 -10.03 -27.27
C GLN A 315 8.23 -9.51 -25.85
N VAL A 316 7.32 -8.54 -25.70
CA VAL A 316 7.04 -7.88 -24.42
C VAL A 316 5.97 -8.62 -23.61
N ALA A 317 4.77 -8.79 -24.16
CA ALA A 317 3.60 -9.25 -23.43
C ALA A 317 3.79 -10.64 -22.77
N PRO A 318 4.45 -11.63 -23.41
CA PRO A 318 4.76 -12.91 -22.75
C PRO A 318 5.76 -12.81 -21.59
N ARG A 319 6.29 -11.64 -21.25
CA ARG A 319 7.14 -11.37 -20.07
C ARG A 319 6.53 -10.39 -19.07
N VAL A 320 5.34 -9.86 -19.35
CA VAL A 320 4.54 -9.09 -18.41
C VAL A 320 3.82 -10.05 -17.46
N SER A 321 3.94 -9.80 -16.16
CA SER A 321 3.16 -10.45 -15.11
C SER A 321 2.35 -9.40 -14.34
N PHE A 322 1.39 -9.84 -13.54
CA PHE A 322 0.50 -8.98 -12.76
C PHE A 322 0.55 -9.32 -11.28
N PHE A 323 0.19 -8.38 -10.43
CA PHE A 323 0.17 -8.57 -8.99
C PHE A 323 -1.04 -7.87 -8.35
N PHE A 324 -2.03 -8.65 -7.90
CA PHE A 324 -3.24 -8.13 -7.25
C PHE A 324 -3.23 -8.35 -5.75
N GLY A 325 -3.83 -7.43 -5.01
CA GLY A 325 -4.19 -7.68 -3.62
C GLY A 325 -5.45 -8.50 -3.52
N ILE A 326 -5.69 -9.09 -2.35
CA ILE A 326 -6.89 -9.89 -2.08
C ILE A 326 -7.36 -9.58 -0.67
N GLY A 327 -8.44 -8.81 -0.56
CA GLY A 327 -9.07 -8.45 0.69
C GLY A 327 -10.26 -9.33 1.08
N MET A 328 -10.98 -8.89 2.10
CA MET A 328 -12.03 -9.68 2.74
C MET A 328 -13.34 -9.84 1.94
N ASN A 329 -13.57 -9.07 0.88
CA ASN A 329 -14.78 -9.23 0.06
C ASN A 329 -14.62 -10.41 -0.91
N PHE A 330 -14.82 -11.61 -0.37
CA PHE A 330 -14.56 -12.90 -1.02
C PHE A 330 -15.06 -13.00 -2.46
N TYR A 331 -16.33 -12.64 -2.72
CA TYR A 331 -16.90 -12.74 -4.06
C TYR A 331 -16.32 -11.73 -5.05
N VAL A 332 -16.08 -10.50 -4.58
CA VAL A 332 -15.52 -9.42 -5.42
C VAL A 332 -14.10 -9.78 -5.85
N GLU A 333 -13.29 -10.36 -4.96
CA GLU A 333 -11.91 -10.71 -5.30
C GLU A 333 -11.81 -11.85 -6.32
N ILE A 334 -12.69 -12.85 -6.23
CA ILE A 334 -12.80 -13.91 -7.23
C ILE A 334 -13.21 -13.31 -8.58
N ALA A 335 -14.25 -12.46 -8.59
CA ALA A 335 -14.71 -11.77 -9.79
C ALA A 335 -13.63 -10.86 -10.40
N LYS A 336 -12.83 -10.17 -9.58
CA LYS A 336 -11.73 -9.29 -10.01
C LYS A 336 -10.69 -10.03 -10.83
N LEU A 337 -10.22 -11.19 -10.34
CA LEU A 337 -9.21 -11.98 -11.04
C LEU A 337 -9.74 -12.55 -12.37
N ARG A 338 -11.02 -12.94 -12.41
CA ARG A 338 -11.70 -13.40 -13.65
C ARG A 338 -11.85 -12.25 -14.66
N ALA A 339 -12.30 -11.08 -14.19
CA ALA A 339 -12.48 -9.88 -15.00
C ALA A 339 -11.14 -9.36 -15.55
N ALA A 340 -10.07 -9.40 -14.76
CA ALA A 340 -8.72 -9.00 -15.18
C ALA A 340 -8.25 -9.76 -16.41
N ARG A 341 -8.38 -11.09 -16.41
CA ARG A 341 -7.99 -11.92 -17.57
C ARG A 341 -8.81 -11.57 -18.82
N LYS A 342 -10.13 -11.43 -18.66
CA LYS A 342 -11.05 -11.05 -19.74
C LYS A 342 -10.67 -9.70 -20.36
N LEU A 343 -10.48 -8.68 -19.52
CA LEU A 343 -10.14 -7.32 -19.95
C LEU A 343 -8.77 -7.28 -20.62
N TRP A 344 -7.75 -7.87 -20.01
CA TRP A 344 -6.41 -7.92 -20.59
C TRP A 344 -6.39 -8.57 -21.96
N ALA A 345 -6.97 -9.77 -22.09
CA ALA A 345 -7.00 -10.50 -23.34
C ALA A 345 -7.73 -9.71 -24.44
N LYS A 346 -8.87 -9.08 -24.12
CA LYS A 346 -9.62 -8.22 -25.03
C LYS A 346 -8.79 -7.01 -25.48
N LEU A 347 -8.29 -6.22 -24.53
CA LEU A 347 -7.60 -4.97 -24.81
C LEU A 347 -6.28 -5.18 -25.55
N VAL A 348 -5.51 -6.21 -25.20
CA VAL A 348 -4.26 -6.51 -25.91
C VAL A 348 -4.54 -6.92 -27.36
N LYS A 349 -5.57 -7.74 -27.58
CA LYS A 349 -6.00 -8.15 -28.92
C LYS A 349 -6.47 -6.96 -29.76
N GLU A 350 -7.30 -6.09 -29.20
CA GLU A 350 -7.88 -4.92 -29.87
C GLU A 350 -6.87 -3.78 -30.13
N LYS A 351 -5.88 -3.59 -29.25
CA LYS A 351 -4.93 -2.47 -29.36
C LYS A 351 -3.61 -2.83 -30.06
N PHE A 352 -3.18 -4.10 -30.01
CA PHE A 352 -1.84 -4.48 -30.47
C PHE A 352 -1.78 -5.67 -31.46
N GLN A 353 -2.90 -6.36 -31.71
CA GLN A 353 -3.00 -7.47 -32.68
C GLN A 353 -1.82 -8.48 -32.61
N PRO A 354 -1.52 -9.06 -31.43
CA PRO A 354 -0.40 -9.99 -31.28
C PRO A 354 -0.59 -11.25 -32.14
N LYS A 355 0.51 -11.81 -32.65
CA LYS A 355 0.51 -13.09 -33.39
C LYS A 355 0.66 -14.28 -32.45
N ASN A 356 1.33 -14.08 -31.31
CA ASN A 356 1.50 -15.13 -30.31
C ASN A 356 0.30 -15.14 -29.35
N PRO A 357 -0.47 -16.24 -29.24
CA PRO A 357 -1.59 -16.31 -28.31
C PRO A 357 -1.16 -16.14 -26.84
N LYS A 358 0.11 -16.42 -26.50
CA LYS A 358 0.65 -16.19 -25.15
C LYS A 358 0.67 -14.73 -24.74
N SER A 359 0.67 -13.80 -25.70
CA SER A 359 0.64 -12.35 -25.45
C SER A 359 -0.69 -11.90 -24.82
N LEU A 360 -1.75 -12.71 -24.95
CA LEU A 360 -3.07 -12.44 -24.39
C LEU A 360 -3.24 -12.96 -22.95
N LEU A 361 -2.24 -13.64 -22.38
CA LEU A 361 -2.35 -14.28 -21.08
C LEU A 361 -1.99 -13.29 -19.97
N LEU A 362 -2.93 -13.06 -19.04
CA LEU A 362 -2.65 -12.39 -17.78
C LEU A 362 -2.21 -13.44 -16.75
N ARG A 363 -0.92 -13.47 -16.44
CA ARG A 363 -0.35 -14.30 -15.36
C ARG A 363 -0.20 -13.45 -14.12
N THR A 364 -0.69 -13.91 -12.99
CA THR A 364 -0.76 -13.09 -11.78
C THR A 364 -0.20 -13.76 -10.54
N HIS A 365 0.50 -12.98 -9.74
CA HIS A 365 0.72 -13.19 -8.32
C HIS A 365 -0.42 -12.54 -7.53
N CYS A 366 -0.78 -13.13 -6.40
CA CYS A 366 -1.67 -12.51 -5.42
C CYS A 366 -0.99 -12.44 -4.05
N GLN A 367 -1.32 -11.40 -3.30
CA GLN A 367 -1.00 -11.28 -1.87
C GLN A 367 -2.28 -10.97 -1.11
N THR A 368 -2.49 -11.63 0.01
CA THR A 368 -3.57 -11.29 0.95
C THR A 368 -3.38 -9.85 1.46
N SER A 369 -4.45 -9.10 1.74
CA SER A 369 -4.33 -7.70 2.14
C SER A 369 -3.62 -7.56 3.50
N GLY A 370 -2.58 -6.73 3.59
CA GLY A 370 -1.94 -6.40 4.87
C GLY A 370 -2.84 -5.49 5.70
N TYR A 371 -3.50 -4.55 5.03
CA TYR A 371 -4.44 -3.61 5.64
C TYR A 371 -5.66 -4.27 6.30
N SER A 372 -6.07 -5.46 5.86
CA SER A 372 -7.20 -6.17 6.48
C SER A 372 -6.85 -6.78 7.84
N LEU A 373 -5.56 -6.90 8.15
CA LEU A 373 -5.06 -7.52 9.38
C LEU A 373 -5.02 -6.51 10.52
N THR A 374 -5.33 -7.00 11.72
CA THR A 374 -5.55 -6.16 12.91
C THR A 374 -4.46 -6.39 13.94
N GLU A 375 -4.02 -5.32 14.60
CA GLU A 375 -3.14 -5.42 15.79
C GLU A 375 -3.91 -6.08 16.94
N GLN A 376 -5.18 -5.71 17.11
CA GLN A 376 -6.07 -6.25 18.13
C GLN A 376 -6.48 -7.68 17.76
N GLU A 377 -6.44 -8.58 18.75
CA GLU A 377 -6.81 -10.00 18.61
C GLU A 377 -6.20 -10.65 17.34
N PRO A 378 -4.86 -10.68 17.23
CA PRO A 378 -4.16 -11.00 15.98
C PRO A 378 -4.40 -12.43 15.48
N TYR A 379 -4.87 -13.36 16.32
CA TYR A 379 -5.27 -14.70 15.86
C TYR A 379 -6.46 -14.68 14.89
N ASN A 380 -7.32 -13.65 14.94
CA ASN A 380 -8.37 -13.46 13.94
C ASN A 380 -7.78 -13.28 12.54
N ASN A 381 -6.53 -12.81 12.42
CA ASN A 381 -5.82 -12.66 11.13
C ASN A 381 -5.57 -14.00 10.44
N VAL A 382 -5.40 -15.11 11.18
CA VAL A 382 -5.29 -16.45 10.57
C VAL A 382 -6.53 -16.79 9.77
N ILE A 383 -7.72 -16.45 10.29
CA ILE A 383 -9.00 -16.68 9.62
C ILE A 383 -9.13 -15.75 8.42
N ARG A 384 -8.82 -14.45 8.57
CA ARG A 384 -8.86 -13.47 7.48
C ARG A 384 -7.98 -13.89 6.30
N THR A 385 -6.71 -14.16 6.56
CA THR A 385 -5.74 -14.61 5.55
C THR A 385 -6.16 -15.93 4.91
N THR A 386 -6.81 -16.83 5.63
CA THR A 386 -7.35 -18.08 5.04
C THR A 386 -8.45 -17.81 4.02
N ILE A 387 -9.39 -16.91 4.34
CA ILE A 387 -10.47 -16.52 3.42
C ILE A 387 -9.92 -15.75 2.20
N GLU A 388 -8.96 -14.87 2.42
CA GLU A 388 -8.29 -14.13 1.33
C GLU A 388 -7.50 -15.08 0.42
N ALA A 389 -6.73 -16.00 0.99
CA ALA A 389 -6.04 -17.04 0.24
C ALA A 389 -7.00 -17.88 -0.59
N LEU A 390 -8.15 -18.25 -0.02
CA LEU A 390 -9.19 -19.00 -0.70
C LEU A 390 -9.76 -18.22 -1.90
N SER A 391 -10.01 -16.91 -1.76
CA SER A 391 -10.42 -16.05 -2.88
C SER A 391 -9.39 -16.02 -4.00
N ALA A 392 -8.11 -15.88 -3.66
CA ALA A 392 -7.00 -15.86 -4.62
C ALA A 392 -6.92 -17.18 -5.41
N VAL A 393 -7.07 -18.31 -4.72
CA VAL A 393 -7.07 -19.65 -5.30
C VAL A 393 -8.26 -19.82 -6.23
N LEU A 394 -9.48 -19.55 -5.77
CA LEU A 394 -10.72 -19.71 -6.54
C LEU A 394 -10.80 -18.72 -7.72
N GLY A 395 -10.15 -17.57 -7.63
CA GLY A 395 -9.98 -16.64 -8.74
C GLY A 395 -8.92 -17.06 -9.75
N GLY A 396 -8.13 -18.12 -9.50
CA GLY A 396 -7.20 -18.70 -10.48
C GLY A 396 -5.80 -18.04 -10.54
N THR A 397 -5.23 -17.63 -9.41
CA THR A 397 -3.86 -17.09 -9.32
C THR A 397 -2.74 -18.08 -9.73
N GLN A 398 -1.57 -17.59 -10.16
CA GLN A 398 -0.42 -18.46 -10.52
C GLN A 398 0.56 -18.61 -9.35
N SER A 399 0.59 -17.66 -8.42
CA SER A 399 1.38 -17.75 -7.19
C SER A 399 0.77 -16.89 -6.10
N LEU A 400 0.98 -17.27 -4.85
CA LEU A 400 0.31 -16.64 -3.71
C LEU A 400 1.29 -16.37 -2.57
N HIS A 401 1.18 -15.17 -2.01
CA HIS A 401 1.69 -14.77 -0.71
C HIS A 401 0.52 -14.73 0.28
N THR A 402 0.70 -15.36 1.42
CA THR A 402 -0.20 -15.25 2.58
C THR A 402 0.52 -14.50 3.69
N ASN A 403 -0.08 -13.42 4.17
CA ASN A 403 0.51 -12.62 5.25
C ASN A 403 0.52 -13.40 6.56
N SER A 404 1.35 -12.94 7.49
CA SER A 404 1.45 -13.54 8.82
C SER A 404 0.51 -12.84 9.80
N LEU A 405 0.14 -13.52 10.88
CA LEU A 405 -0.84 -13.01 11.85
C LEU A 405 -0.38 -11.73 12.58
N ASP A 406 0.93 -11.47 12.59
CA ASP A 406 1.64 -10.37 13.24
C ASP A 406 1.93 -9.17 12.30
N GLU A 407 1.43 -9.19 11.06
CA GLU A 407 1.66 -8.15 10.02
C GLU A 407 1.37 -6.72 10.49
N ALA A 408 0.31 -6.52 11.27
CA ALA A 408 -0.11 -5.21 11.76
C ALA A 408 0.75 -4.69 12.94
N ILE A 409 1.75 -5.47 13.36
CA ILE A 409 2.58 -5.22 14.56
C ILE A 409 4.06 -5.13 14.16
N ALA A 410 4.56 -6.12 13.41
CA ALA A 410 5.96 -6.22 13.04
C ALA A 410 6.16 -7.17 11.84
N LEU A 411 7.41 -7.37 11.45
CA LEU A 411 7.78 -8.41 10.51
C LEU A 411 7.53 -9.81 11.10
N PRO A 412 7.26 -10.83 10.25
CA PRO A 412 6.85 -12.15 10.73
C PRO A 412 7.88 -12.85 11.62
N SER A 413 7.42 -13.36 12.75
CA SER A 413 8.16 -14.37 13.53
C SER A 413 8.22 -15.72 12.77
N ALA A 414 9.14 -16.60 13.18
CA ALA A 414 9.22 -17.96 12.59
C ALA A 414 7.92 -18.76 12.76
N PHE A 415 7.24 -18.59 13.90
CA PHE A 415 5.93 -19.19 14.16
C PHE A 415 4.85 -18.67 13.20
N ALA A 416 4.74 -17.34 13.08
CA ALA A 416 3.71 -16.73 12.25
C ALA A 416 3.95 -17.00 10.75
N ALA A 417 5.20 -16.95 10.29
CA ALA A 417 5.57 -17.31 8.91
C ALA A 417 5.25 -18.77 8.57
N ARG A 418 5.43 -19.69 9.53
CA ARG A 418 5.03 -21.10 9.38
C ARG A 418 3.52 -21.25 9.22
N LEU A 419 2.73 -20.55 10.03
CA LEU A 419 1.26 -20.58 9.92
C LEU A 419 0.80 -20.05 8.56
N ALA A 420 1.34 -18.91 8.13
CA ALA A 420 1.04 -18.35 6.82
C ALA A 420 1.30 -19.35 5.68
N ARG A 421 2.49 -19.97 5.64
CA ARG A 421 2.81 -21.00 4.64
C ARG A 421 1.85 -22.20 4.73
N ASN A 422 1.55 -22.66 5.94
CA ASN A 422 0.70 -23.82 6.15
C ASN A 422 -0.74 -23.58 5.68
N THR A 423 -1.26 -22.36 5.75
CA THR A 423 -2.57 -22.00 5.16
C THR A 423 -2.63 -22.43 3.69
N GLN A 424 -1.59 -22.13 2.91
CA GLN A 424 -1.55 -22.53 1.50
C GLN A 424 -1.38 -24.04 1.32
N LEU A 425 -0.56 -24.70 2.16
CA LEU A 425 -0.36 -26.15 2.10
C LEU A 425 -1.67 -26.90 2.38
N ILE A 426 -2.43 -26.48 3.38
CA ILE A 426 -3.75 -27.06 3.71
C ILE A 426 -4.70 -26.87 2.53
N LEU A 427 -4.77 -25.66 1.95
CA LEU A 427 -5.57 -25.40 0.74
C LEU A 427 -5.16 -26.32 -0.43
N GLN A 428 -3.87 -26.60 -0.60
CA GLN A 428 -3.39 -27.48 -1.68
C GLN A 428 -3.66 -28.96 -1.43
N LEU A 429 -3.48 -29.44 -0.19
CA LEU A 429 -3.32 -30.87 0.10
C LEU A 429 -4.54 -31.51 0.77
N GLU A 430 -5.40 -30.72 1.44
CA GLU A 430 -6.48 -31.27 2.27
C GLU A 430 -7.89 -30.92 1.75
N THR A 431 -8.06 -29.77 1.07
CA THR A 431 -9.40 -29.24 0.76
C THR A 431 -10.07 -29.84 -0.48
N GLY A 432 -9.31 -30.48 -1.37
CA GLY A 432 -9.80 -30.92 -2.68
C GLY A 432 -10.09 -29.79 -3.69
N ILE A 433 -10.00 -28.51 -3.30
CA ILE A 433 -10.25 -27.35 -4.17
C ILE A 433 -9.43 -27.38 -5.47
N PRO A 434 -8.14 -27.77 -5.48
CA PRO A 434 -7.34 -27.78 -6.71
C PRO A 434 -7.84 -28.75 -7.80
N HIS A 435 -8.78 -29.64 -7.51
CA HIS A 435 -9.18 -30.75 -8.40
C HIS A 435 -10.20 -30.34 -9.47
N VAL A 436 -10.74 -29.11 -9.42
CA VAL A 436 -11.67 -28.57 -10.43
C VAL A 436 -11.20 -27.18 -10.89
N ALA A 437 -11.09 -26.98 -12.20
CA ALA A 437 -10.73 -25.68 -12.78
C ALA A 437 -11.94 -24.72 -12.78
N ASP A 438 -11.75 -23.50 -12.24
CA ASP A 438 -12.77 -22.46 -12.11
C ASP A 438 -14.13 -22.99 -11.61
N PRO A 439 -14.19 -23.51 -10.37
CA PRO A 439 -15.39 -24.18 -9.84
C PRO A 439 -16.60 -23.24 -9.73
N TRP A 440 -16.40 -21.92 -9.81
CA TRP A 440 -17.47 -20.92 -9.84
C TRP A 440 -18.07 -20.68 -11.22
N GLY A 441 -17.44 -21.14 -12.30
CA GLY A 441 -17.91 -20.85 -13.64
C GLY A 441 -19.31 -21.41 -13.89
N GLY A 442 -20.22 -20.54 -14.33
CA GLY A 442 -21.65 -20.82 -14.45
C GLY A 442 -22.50 -20.39 -13.25
N SER A 443 -21.90 -20.02 -12.11
CA SER A 443 -22.65 -19.39 -11.01
C SER A 443 -23.24 -18.06 -11.46
N PHE A 444 -24.57 -17.93 -11.41
CA PHE A 444 -25.28 -16.74 -11.87
C PHE A 444 -24.75 -15.45 -11.22
N MET A 445 -24.48 -15.49 -9.92
CA MET A 445 -23.93 -14.36 -9.18
C MET A 445 -22.48 -14.06 -9.61
N MET A 446 -21.62 -15.08 -9.69
CA MET A 446 -20.20 -14.85 -9.96
C MET A 446 -19.98 -14.33 -11.39
N GLU A 447 -20.72 -14.83 -12.37
CA GLU A 447 -20.64 -14.35 -13.75
C GLU A 447 -21.17 -12.91 -13.87
N ALA A 448 -22.32 -12.60 -13.27
CA ALA A 448 -22.86 -11.24 -13.25
C ALA A 448 -21.90 -10.25 -12.57
N LEU A 449 -21.34 -10.62 -11.41
CA LEU A 449 -20.39 -9.79 -10.67
C LEU A 449 -19.08 -9.59 -11.45
N THR A 450 -18.61 -10.61 -12.17
CA THR A 450 -17.42 -10.52 -13.03
C THR A 450 -17.65 -9.52 -14.17
N ASP A 451 -18.81 -9.55 -14.81
CA ASP A 451 -19.16 -8.62 -15.89
C ASP A 451 -19.40 -7.19 -15.39
N GLU A 452 -20.03 -7.03 -14.23
CA GLU A 452 -20.22 -5.73 -13.58
C GLU A 452 -18.88 -5.06 -13.21
N LEU A 453 -17.94 -5.83 -12.67
CA LEU A 453 -16.63 -5.32 -12.31
C LEU A 453 -15.77 -5.04 -13.54
N ALA A 454 -15.86 -5.88 -14.58
CA ALA A 454 -15.20 -5.63 -15.86
C ALA A 454 -15.69 -4.33 -16.51
N SER A 455 -16.99 -4.05 -16.47
CA SER A 455 -17.57 -2.82 -17.03
C SER A 455 -17.09 -1.56 -16.31
N ARG A 456 -16.98 -1.61 -14.98
CA ARG A 456 -16.48 -0.48 -14.16
C ARG A 456 -15.01 -0.23 -14.37
N ALA A 457 -14.20 -1.28 -14.43
CA ALA A 457 -12.80 -1.15 -14.77
C ALA A 457 -12.61 -0.64 -16.21
N GLU A 458 -13.44 -1.05 -17.17
CA GLU A 458 -13.40 -0.53 -18.54
C GLU A 458 -13.71 0.97 -18.61
N TYR A 459 -14.65 1.47 -17.80
CA TYR A 459 -14.87 2.92 -17.66
C TYR A 459 -13.62 3.65 -17.16
N ILE A 460 -12.98 3.15 -16.10
CA ILE A 460 -11.75 3.75 -15.55
C ILE A 460 -10.62 3.75 -16.59
N ILE A 461 -10.46 2.64 -17.32
CA ILE A 461 -9.47 2.53 -18.41
C ILE A 461 -9.78 3.55 -19.52
N GLN A 462 -11.05 3.78 -19.85
CA GLN A 462 -11.44 4.79 -20.85
C GLN A 462 -11.10 6.21 -20.40
N GLU A 463 -11.31 6.55 -19.12
CA GLU A 463 -10.89 7.86 -18.58
C GLU A 463 -9.37 8.05 -18.68
N VAL A 464 -8.60 7.02 -18.34
CA VAL A 464 -7.13 7.03 -18.52
C VAL A 464 -6.75 7.25 -19.99
N GLU A 465 -7.38 6.53 -20.91
CA GLU A 465 -7.09 6.66 -22.35
C GLU A 465 -7.48 8.05 -22.89
N LYS A 466 -8.59 8.65 -22.41
CA LYS A 466 -8.99 10.03 -22.74
C LYS A 466 -7.96 11.06 -22.26
N SER A 467 -7.35 10.84 -21.09
CA SER A 467 -6.26 11.69 -20.60
C SER A 467 -4.96 11.55 -21.40
N GLY A 468 -4.83 10.52 -22.25
CA GLY A 468 -3.65 10.27 -23.07
C GLY A 468 -2.75 9.14 -22.55
N GLY A 469 -3.30 8.24 -21.73
CA GLY A 469 -2.60 7.09 -21.16
C GLY A 469 -2.15 7.30 -19.72
N MET A 470 -1.77 6.20 -19.07
CA MET A 470 -1.62 6.15 -17.62
C MET A 470 -0.44 7.00 -17.11
N ALA A 471 0.66 7.08 -17.85
CA ALA A 471 1.79 7.95 -17.50
C ALA A 471 1.38 9.43 -17.39
N LYS A 472 0.49 9.89 -18.27
CA LYS A 472 -0.01 11.28 -18.23
C LYS A 472 -1.05 11.47 -17.12
N ALA A 473 -1.94 10.50 -16.92
CA ALA A 473 -2.90 10.52 -15.82
C ALA A 473 -2.21 10.61 -14.44
N VAL A 474 -1.16 9.80 -14.24
CA VAL A 474 -0.33 9.81 -13.02
C VAL A 474 0.36 11.16 -12.83
N ALA A 475 0.92 11.76 -13.89
CA ALA A 475 1.53 13.09 -13.82
C ALA A 475 0.53 14.22 -13.50
N GLU A 476 -0.74 14.04 -13.89
CA GLU A 476 -1.86 14.94 -13.55
C GLU A 476 -2.39 14.72 -12.12
N GLY A 477 -2.07 13.60 -11.47
CA GLY A 477 -2.35 13.34 -10.04
C GLY A 477 -3.74 12.78 -9.72
N TRP A 478 -4.68 12.77 -10.68
CA TRP A 478 -6.06 12.36 -10.39
C TRP A 478 -6.25 10.88 -10.00
N PRO A 479 -5.43 9.89 -10.47
CA PRO A 479 -5.58 8.51 -9.99
C PRO A 479 -5.30 8.37 -8.50
N LYS A 480 -4.28 9.07 -7.98
CA LYS A 480 -3.95 9.12 -6.54
C LYS A 480 -5.12 9.71 -5.75
N LEU A 481 -5.70 10.81 -6.21
CA LEU A 481 -6.86 11.45 -5.57
C LEU A 481 -8.08 10.51 -5.48
N TRP A 482 -8.38 9.74 -6.54
CA TRP A 482 -9.49 8.78 -6.50
C TRP A 482 -9.26 7.64 -5.50
N ILE A 483 -8.01 7.20 -5.35
CA ILE A 483 -7.62 6.19 -4.35
C ILE A 483 -7.74 6.75 -2.93
N GLU A 484 -7.24 7.96 -2.69
CA GLU A 484 -7.32 8.64 -1.40
C GLU A 484 -8.78 8.93 -1.00
N GLU A 485 -9.63 9.31 -1.95
CA GLU A 485 -11.06 9.47 -1.72
C GLU A 485 -11.70 8.14 -1.28
N SER A 486 -11.43 7.06 -2.00
CA SER A 486 -11.90 5.71 -1.64
C SER A 486 -11.42 5.31 -0.23
N ALA A 487 -10.18 5.63 0.13
CA ALA A 487 -9.62 5.37 1.45
C ALA A 487 -10.35 6.16 2.56
N ALA A 488 -10.61 7.45 2.36
CA ALA A 488 -11.32 8.31 3.30
C ALA A 488 -12.77 7.83 3.53
N ARG A 489 -13.48 7.46 2.45
CA ARG A 489 -14.83 6.89 2.51
C ARG A 489 -14.84 5.57 3.28
N LYS A 490 -13.83 4.72 3.08
CA LYS A 490 -13.69 3.45 3.83
C LYS A 490 -13.44 3.70 5.31
N GLN A 491 -12.54 4.62 5.67
CA GLN A 491 -12.28 4.94 7.07
C GLN A 491 -13.53 5.47 7.76
N ALA A 492 -14.34 6.31 7.10
CA ALA A 492 -15.59 6.81 7.66
C ALA A 492 -16.57 5.68 8.03
N ARG A 493 -16.72 4.68 7.15
CA ARG A 493 -17.57 3.50 7.43
C ARG A 493 -17.06 2.66 8.60
N ILE A 494 -15.74 2.51 8.72
CA ILE A 494 -15.13 1.77 9.84
C ILE A 494 -15.34 2.52 11.16
N ASP A 495 -15.07 3.84 11.16
CA ASP A 495 -15.13 4.69 12.35
C ASP A 495 -16.58 4.95 12.82
N SER A 496 -17.55 4.92 11.92
CA SER A 496 -18.99 4.99 12.24
C SER A 496 -19.58 3.65 12.67
N GLY A 497 -18.90 2.54 12.36
CA GLY A 497 -19.36 1.17 12.62
C GLY A 497 -20.27 0.59 11.53
N GLU A 498 -20.45 1.28 10.40
CA GLU A 498 -21.15 0.75 9.22
C GLU A 498 -20.40 -0.46 8.65
N GLU A 499 -19.07 -0.38 8.56
CA GLU A 499 -18.20 -1.51 8.19
C GLU A 499 -17.63 -2.15 9.46
N THR A 500 -18.02 -3.39 9.75
CA THR A 500 -17.60 -4.09 10.97
C THR A 500 -16.21 -4.71 10.81
N ILE A 501 -15.33 -4.47 11.78
CA ILE A 501 -14.06 -5.16 11.98
C ILE A 501 -14.07 -5.80 13.37
N VAL A 502 -14.20 -7.13 13.40
CA VAL A 502 -14.24 -7.94 14.64
C VAL A 502 -12.95 -7.76 15.44
N GLY A 503 -13.08 -7.51 16.74
CA GLY A 503 -11.98 -7.22 17.66
C GLY A 503 -11.50 -5.77 17.64
N VAL A 504 -11.94 -4.96 16.65
CA VAL A 504 -11.50 -3.56 16.50
C VAL A 504 -12.62 -2.56 16.75
N ASN A 505 -13.77 -2.65 16.07
CA ASN A 505 -14.90 -1.73 16.30
C ASN A 505 -16.16 -2.43 16.84
N LYS A 506 -16.18 -3.76 16.82
CA LYS A 506 -17.25 -4.60 17.37
C LYS A 506 -16.67 -5.89 17.94
N TYR A 507 -17.29 -6.39 19.01
CA TYR A 507 -16.82 -7.57 19.74
C TYR A 507 -15.37 -7.43 20.23
N ARG A 508 -15.06 -6.26 20.81
CA ARG A 508 -13.75 -6.01 21.42
C ARG A 508 -13.64 -6.85 22.68
N LEU A 509 -12.47 -7.44 22.96
CA LEU A 509 -12.15 -7.90 24.30
C LEU A 509 -12.33 -6.76 25.30
N GLU A 510 -12.96 -7.06 26.44
CA GLU A 510 -12.99 -6.12 27.57
C GLU A 510 -11.55 -5.89 28.02
N THR A 511 -10.99 -4.73 27.69
CA THR A 511 -9.77 -4.28 28.35
C THR A 511 -10.14 -4.07 29.81
N SER A 512 -9.49 -4.79 30.72
CA SER A 512 -9.67 -4.70 32.16
C SER A 512 -9.26 -3.31 32.67
N SER A 513 -10.14 -2.34 32.49
CA SER A 513 -10.11 -1.02 33.10
C SER A 513 -11.34 -0.85 33.99
N SER A 514 -11.64 -1.88 34.80
CA SER A 514 -12.53 -1.81 35.98
C SER A 514 -12.48 -3.13 36.76
N SER A 515 -11.35 -3.47 37.39
CA SER A 515 -11.33 -4.25 38.64
C SER A 515 -9.91 -4.34 39.20
N SER A 516 -9.68 -3.57 40.27
CA SER A 516 -8.67 -3.89 41.27
C SER A 516 -8.98 -5.27 41.86
N ASN A 517 -8.15 -6.28 41.57
CA ASN A 517 -7.61 -7.27 42.52
C ASN A 517 -7.03 -8.49 41.80
N THR A 518 -5.73 -8.70 42.02
CA THR A 518 -5.06 -9.99 42.21
C THR A 518 -5.47 -11.17 41.32
N ASP A 519 -4.92 -11.21 40.10
CA ASP A 519 -4.22 -12.40 39.60
C ASP A 519 -3.44 -12.05 38.32
N SER A 520 -2.14 -11.79 38.46
CA SER A 520 -1.24 -11.41 37.37
C SER A 520 -0.74 -12.60 36.54
N SER A 521 -1.34 -13.78 36.70
CA SER A 521 -0.92 -15.02 36.04
C SER A 521 -1.69 -15.33 34.74
N SER A 522 -2.90 -14.76 34.55
CA SER A 522 -3.76 -15.05 33.39
C SER A 522 -3.69 -14.03 32.24
N GLN A 523 -3.08 -12.85 32.44
CA GLN A 523 -2.88 -11.85 31.37
C GLN A 523 -1.55 -11.95 30.62
N LYS A 524 -0.63 -12.82 31.07
CA LYS A 524 0.65 -13.06 30.37
C LYS A 524 0.53 -14.03 29.18
N SER A 525 -0.60 -14.72 28.99
CA SER A 525 -0.66 -15.92 28.15
C SER A 525 -0.86 -15.71 26.64
N GLU A 526 -0.94 -14.48 26.12
CA GLU A 526 -1.10 -14.24 24.66
C GLU A 526 -0.20 -13.12 24.11
N GLN A 527 0.96 -12.84 24.73
CA GLN A 527 1.93 -11.95 24.09
C GLN A 527 2.62 -12.69 22.94
N LEU A 528 2.35 -12.26 21.70
CA LEU A 528 3.07 -12.73 20.52
C LEU A 528 4.55 -12.37 20.62
N GLU A 529 5.41 -13.29 20.17
CA GLU A 529 6.83 -13.01 19.98
C GLU A 529 6.98 -12.03 18.82
N ILE A 530 7.48 -10.82 19.11
CA ILE A 530 7.69 -9.76 18.12
C ILE A 530 9.14 -9.79 17.66
N LEU A 531 9.36 -9.93 16.35
CA LEU A 531 10.70 -9.83 15.77
C LEU A 531 11.24 -8.41 15.93
N LYS A 532 12.37 -8.26 16.63
CA LYS A 532 13.08 -6.99 16.77
C LYS A 532 14.37 -7.01 15.94
N ILE A 533 14.55 -5.99 15.12
CA ILE A 533 15.76 -5.79 14.32
C ILE A 533 16.68 -4.83 15.07
N ASP A 534 17.93 -5.24 15.24
CA ASP A 534 19.00 -4.35 15.72
C ASP A 534 19.52 -3.49 14.56
N ALA A 535 18.83 -2.35 14.34
CA ALA A 535 19.14 -1.42 13.25
C ALA A 535 20.59 -0.93 13.28
N GLN A 536 21.14 -0.71 14.49
CA GLN A 536 22.49 -0.19 14.66
C GLN A 536 23.53 -1.22 14.21
N ARG A 537 23.40 -2.47 14.66
CA ARG A 537 24.27 -3.58 14.25
C ARG A 537 24.24 -3.77 12.73
N VAL A 538 23.06 -3.79 12.12
CA VAL A 538 22.92 -3.97 10.67
C VAL A 538 23.61 -2.84 9.93
N ARG A 539 23.32 -1.59 10.30
CA ARG A 539 23.94 -0.41 9.68
C ARG A 539 25.46 -0.41 9.80
N ASP A 540 26.00 -0.68 10.99
CA ASP A 540 27.45 -0.68 11.21
C ASP A 540 28.14 -1.76 10.36
N SER A 541 27.52 -2.94 10.25
CA SER A 541 28.03 -4.03 9.40
C SER A 541 28.04 -3.66 7.91
N GLN A 542 26.99 -2.99 7.41
CA GLN A 542 26.94 -2.53 6.02
C GLN A 542 27.97 -1.44 5.74
N ILE A 543 28.14 -0.48 6.65
CA ILE A 543 29.17 0.58 6.52
C ILE A 543 30.57 -0.03 6.45
N GLU A 544 30.87 -1.05 7.26
CA GLU A 544 32.15 -1.75 7.19
C GLU A 544 32.35 -2.45 5.84
N ARG A 545 31.30 -3.10 5.30
CA ARG A 545 31.34 -3.74 3.97
C ARG A 545 31.58 -2.73 2.86
N ILE A 546 30.88 -1.60 2.87
CA ILE A 546 31.09 -0.51 1.91
C ILE A 546 32.55 -0.04 1.95
N LYS A 547 33.10 0.20 3.14
CA LYS A 547 34.50 0.60 3.31
C LYS A 547 35.46 -0.43 2.73
N LYS A 548 35.22 -1.72 3.00
CA LYS A 548 36.04 -2.82 2.46
C LYS A 548 35.99 -2.86 0.93
N VAL A 549 34.79 -2.81 0.35
CA VAL A 549 34.62 -2.80 -1.12
C VAL A 549 35.33 -1.60 -1.74
N LYS A 550 35.06 -0.38 -1.24
CA LYS A 550 35.70 0.85 -1.72
C LYS A 550 37.24 0.81 -1.59
N SER A 551 37.78 0.20 -0.53
CA SER A 551 39.24 0.09 -0.35
C SER A 551 39.94 -0.88 -1.31
N SER A 552 39.20 -1.84 -1.87
CA SER A 552 39.76 -2.96 -2.66
C SER A 552 39.50 -2.88 -4.16
N ARG A 553 38.57 -2.01 -4.59
CA ARG A 553 38.14 -1.92 -5.99
C ARG A 553 39.08 -1.04 -6.82
N ASP A 554 39.00 -1.20 -8.14
CA ASP A 554 39.70 -0.34 -9.11
C ASP A 554 38.94 0.98 -9.29
N GLU A 555 39.40 2.03 -8.63
CA GLU A 555 38.78 3.36 -8.66
C GLU A 555 38.75 4.00 -10.05
N GLU A 556 39.75 3.75 -10.92
CA GLU A 556 39.74 4.30 -12.28
C GLU A 556 38.72 3.59 -13.17
N LYS A 557 38.52 2.28 -12.95
CA LYS A 557 37.42 1.56 -13.60
C LYS A 557 36.05 2.02 -13.10
N VAL A 558 35.89 2.24 -11.80
CA VAL A 558 34.64 2.77 -11.20
C VAL A 558 34.28 4.11 -11.83
N LYS A 559 35.21 5.07 -11.85
CA LYS A 559 34.97 6.41 -12.44
C LYS A 559 34.52 6.31 -13.89
N ARG A 560 35.17 5.47 -14.70
CA ARG A 560 34.79 5.25 -16.11
C ARG A 560 33.38 4.67 -16.24
N CYS A 561 33.03 3.64 -15.48
CA CYS A 561 31.70 3.04 -15.54
C CYS A 561 30.60 4.02 -15.11
N LEU A 562 30.86 4.86 -14.10
CA LEU A 562 29.91 5.90 -13.67
C LEU A 562 29.74 6.99 -14.74
N MET A 563 30.83 7.42 -15.39
CA MET A 563 30.75 8.35 -16.53
C MET A 563 29.99 7.76 -17.72
N GLU A 564 30.21 6.48 -18.03
CA GLU A 564 29.46 5.78 -19.08
C GLU A 564 27.96 5.73 -18.76
N LEU A 565 27.60 5.56 -17.49
CA LEU A 565 26.22 5.56 -17.03
C LEU A 565 25.59 6.97 -17.09
N GLU A 566 26.32 8.02 -16.71
CA GLU A 566 25.91 9.41 -16.90
C GLU A 566 25.65 9.73 -18.37
N GLU A 567 26.54 9.26 -19.26
CA GLU A 567 26.40 9.45 -20.69
C GLU A 567 25.22 8.64 -21.26
N ALA A 568 25.03 7.40 -20.80
CA ALA A 568 23.82 6.63 -21.12
C ALA A 568 22.56 7.37 -20.64
N GLY A 569 22.60 8.07 -19.51
CA GLY A 569 21.53 8.94 -19.03
C GLY A 569 21.11 10.03 -20.02
N LYS A 570 22.02 10.50 -20.87
CA LYS A 570 21.82 11.55 -21.89
C LYS A 570 21.51 10.99 -23.27
N ASP A 571 22.14 9.88 -23.64
CA ASP A 571 22.05 9.27 -24.96
C ASP A 571 21.09 8.07 -24.96
N LYS A 572 19.96 8.21 -25.68
CA LYS A 572 18.93 7.16 -25.81
C LYS A 572 19.38 5.95 -26.66
N SER A 573 20.51 6.02 -27.35
CA SER A 573 21.06 4.88 -28.10
C SER A 573 21.80 3.87 -27.20
N LYS A 574 22.15 4.26 -25.97
CA LYS A 574 22.83 3.42 -24.99
C LYS A 574 21.82 2.82 -24.01
N ASN A 575 22.02 1.54 -23.69
CA ASN A 575 21.16 0.82 -22.75
C ASN A 575 21.61 1.03 -21.30
N LEU A 576 20.70 1.53 -20.46
CA LEU A 576 20.98 1.83 -19.04
C LEU A 576 21.30 0.60 -18.20
N LEU A 577 20.62 -0.54 -18.45
CA LEU A 577 20.87 -1.76 -17.68
C LEU A 577 22.23 -2.37 -18.02
N GLU A 578 22.64 -2.32 -19.29
CA GLU A 578 23.96 -2.78 -19.69
C GLU A 578 25.08 -1.97 -18.99
N ALA A 579 24.98 -0.65 -19.00
CA ALA A 579 25.91 0.22 -18.29
C ALA A 579 25.92 -0.06 -16.77
N SER A 580 24.73 -0.31 -16.18
CA SER A 580 24.59 -0.65 -14.76
C SER A 580 25.23 -2.00 -14.41
N VAL A 581 25.12 -3.02 -15.29
CA VAL A 581 25.80 -4.32 -15.13
C VAL A 581 27.32 -4.15 -15.15
N ASN A 582 27.84 -3.28 -16.01
CA ASN A 582 29.28 -2.98 -16.04
C ASN A 582 29.75 -2.27 -14.76
N ALA A 583 28.97 -1.30 -14.27
CA ALA A 583 29.23 -0.62 -13.00
C ALA A 583 29.19 -1.59 -11.81
N ALA A 584 28.17 -2.46 -11.74
CA ALA A 584 28.06 -3.51 -10.73
C ALA A 584 29.31 -4.42 -10.71
N ARG A 585 29.77 -4.86 -11.88
CA ARG A 585 30.99 -5.69 -12.00
C ARG A 585 32.25 -4.96 -11.55
N ALA A 586 32.29 -3.63 -11.70
CA ALA A 586 33.36 -2.76 -11.21
C ALA A 586 33.24 -2.42 -9.72
N ARG A 587 32.25 -2.98 -9.00
CA ARG A 587 31.98 -2.71 -7.58
C ARG A 587 31.61 -1.24 -7.31
N CYS A 588 30.94 -0.62 -8.28
CA CYS A 588 30.15 0.58 -7.97
C CYS A 588 29.04 0.21 -6.99
N THR A 589 28.80 1.09 -6.04
CA THR A 589 27.71 0.98 -5.07
C THR A 589 26.36 1.33 -5.72
N LEU A 590 25.28 0.97 -5.05
CA LEU A 590 23.91 1.30 -5.41
C LEU A 590 23.71 2.81 -5.47
N GLY A 591 24.18 3.53 -4.45
CA GLY A 591 24.15 4.98 -4.36
C GLY A 591 24.96 5.66 -5.45
N GLU A 592 26.13 5.14 -5.83
CA GLU A 592 26.93 5.69 -6.94
C GLU A 592 26.22 5.51 -8.30
N ILE A 593 25.63 4.34 -8.55
CA ILE A 593 24.89 4.05 -9.80
C ILE A 593 23.66 4.96 -9.90
N CYS A 594 22.86 5.06 -8.84
CA CYS A 594 21.71 5.96 -8.80
C CYS A 594 22.14 7.44 -8.88
N GLY A 595 23.21 7.82 -8.18
CA GLY A 595 23.74 9.18 -8.14
C GLY A 595 24.28 9.66 -9.49
N ALA A 596 24.87 8.78 -10.30
CA ALA A 596 25.27 9.10 -11.67
C ALA A 596 24.06 9.54 -12.52
N LEU A 597 22.97 8.78 -12.47
CA LEU A 597 21.74 9.12 -13.22
C LEU A 597 21.01 10.33 -12.62
N GLU A 598 21.07 10.50 -11.30
CA GLU A 598 20.52 11.65 -10.59
C GLU A 598 21.12 12.98 -11.06
N LYS A 599 22.42 13.02 -11.41
CA LYS A 599 23.04 14.23 -11.99
C LYS A 599 22.42 14.65 -13.32
N VAL A 600 21.83 13.73 -14.06
CA VAL A 600 21.22 14.00 -15.38
C VAL A 600 19.73 14.31 -15.25
N TRP A 601 19.02 13.58 -14.38
CA TRP A 601 17.56 13.62 -14.33
C TRP A 601 16.98 14.31 -13.09
N GLY A 602 17.78 14.50 -12.05
CA GLY A 602 17.32 14.92 -10.71
C GLY A 602 16.43 13.87 -10.03
N ARG A 603 15.94 14.20 -8.83
CA ARG A 603 14.93 13.41 -8.11
C ARG A 603 13.54 13.98 -8.29
N HIS A 604 12.53 13.10 -8.32
CA HIS A 604 11.14 13.51 -8.32
C HIS A 604 10.74 14.11 -6.97
N VAL A 605 10.00 15.22 -7.03
CA VAL A 605 9.34 15.83 -5.87
C VAL A 605 7.83 15.69 -6.10
N PRO A 606 7.10 14.95 -5.26
CA PRO A 606 5.65 14.79 -5.41
C PRO A 606 4.92 16.10 -5.17
N LYS A 607 3.70 16.20 -5.71
CA LYS A 607 2.75 17.27 -5.37
C LYS A 607 1.85 16.80 -4.23
N ASP A 608 1.62 17.66 -3.25
CA ASP A 608 0.80 17.36 -2.09
C ASP A 608 -0.62 17.90 -2.24
N ASP A 609 -1.41 17.24 -3.09
CA ASP A 609 -2.86 17.43 -3.07
C ASP A 609 -3.47 16.62 -1.91
N VAL A 610 -4.64 17.07 -1.41
CA VAL A 610 -5.35 16.46 -0.28
C VAL A 610 -6.84 16.43 -0.59
N VAL A 611 -7.47 15.28 -0.34
CA VAL A 611 -8.93 15.14 -0.44
C VAL A 611 -9.61 15.88 0.72
N SER A 612 -10.67 16.64 0.44
CA SER A 612 -11.50 17.32 1.45
C SER A 612 -12.96 16.85 1.37
N GLY A 613 -13.64 16.72 2.51
CA GLY A 613 -15.07 16.44 2.61
C GLY A 613 -15.50 14.99 2.40
N ALA A 614 -14.64 14.11 1.87
CA ALA A 614 -14.97 12.71 1.59
C ALA A 614 -15.23 11.89 2.87
N TYR A 615 -14.45 12.14 3.93
CA TYR A 615 -14.60 11.47 5.22
C TYR A 615 -15.92 11.87 5.89
N ARG A 616 -16.14 13.18 6.11
CA ARG A 616 -17.38 13.68 6.74
C ARG A 616 -18.62 13.37 5.93
N GLY A 617 -18.57 13.46 4.60
CA GLY A 617 -19.70 13.17 3.71
C GLY A 617 -20.13 11.70 3.69
N SER A 618 -19.22 10.79 4.07
CA SER A 618 -19.47 9.35 4.12
C SER A 618 -19.71 8.82 5.53
N TYR A 619 -19.57 9.65 6.55
CA TYR A 619 -19.80 9.28 7.94
C TYR A 619 -21.32 9.16 8.20
N ARG A 620 -21.85 7.93 8.15
CA ARG A 620 -23.28 7.63 8.37
C ARG A 620 -23.47 6.74 9.59
N GLY A 621 -24.42 7.11 10.47
CA GLY A 621 -24.70 6.43 11.76
C GLY A 621 -23.56 6.61 12.78
N MET A 622 -23.66 6.28 14.07
CA MET A 622 -24.76 6.35 15.05
C MET A 622 -24.54 7.63 15.89
N LYS A 623 -25.62 8.33 16.28
CA LYS A 623 -25.62 8.99 17.61
C LYS A 623 -25.56 7.84 18.61
N ARG A 624 -24.39 7.52 19.16
CA ARG A 624 -24.24 6.38 20.07
C ARG A 624 -24.89 6.70 21.42
N ASP A 625 -25.66 5.74 21.94
CA ASP A 625 -25.97 5.65 23.36
C ASP A 625 -24.68 5.42 24.16
N SER A 626 -24.64 5.98 25.36
CA SER A 626 -23.47 6.20 26.22
C SER A 626 -22.65 4.96 26.66
N GLU A 627 -22.97 3.75 26.20
CA GLU A 627 -22.41 2.50 26.74
C GLU A 627 -21.11 2.01 26.09
N GLN A 628 -20.73 2.46 24.88
CA GLN A 628 -19.55 1.91 24.16
C GLN A 628 -18.28 2.79 24.16
N GLY A 629 -18.27 3.96 24.80
CA GLY A 629 -17.11 4.86 24.84
C GLY A 629 -16.71 5.46 23.47
N GLY A 630 -16.02 6.61 23.51
CA GLY A 630 -15.54 7.35 22.33
C GLY A 630 -16.36 8.60 21.99
N TYR A 631 -15.84 9.42 21.07
CA TYR A 631 -16.40 10.70 20.65
C TYR A 631 -17.12 10.59 19.30
N ASP A 632 -18.16 11.40 19.11
CA ASP A 632 -18.79 11.64 17.80
C ASP A 632 -18.18 12.87 17.09
N LEU A 633 -18.56 13.10 15.83
CA LEU A 633 -18.01 14.21 15.04
C LEU A 633 -18.44 15.56 15.59
N GLU A 634 -19.70 15.70 15.99
CA GLU A 634 -20.27 16.95 16.49
C GLU A 634 -19.59 17.41 17.78
N GLN A 635 -19.31 16.50 18.71
CA GLN A 635 -18.59 16.76 19.96
C GLN A 635 -17.19 17.29 19.70
N VAL A 636 -16.47 16.68 18.75
CA VAL A 636 -15.12 17.14 18.39
C VAL A 636 -15.17 18.53 17.75
N VAL A 637 -16.09 18.76 16.81
CA VAL A 637 -16.27 20.08 16.18
C VAL A 637 -16.62 21.14 17.20
N GLU A 638 -17.50 20.84 18.17
CA GLU A 638 -17.84 21.76 19.26
C GLU A 638 -16.61 22.12 20.10
N HIS A 639 -15.77 21.13 20.44
CA HIS A 639 -14.55 21.35 21.20
C HIS A 639 -13.51 22.16 20.41
N VAL A 640 -13.38 21.93 19.09
CA VAL A 640 -12.52 22.75 18.21
C VAL A 640 -12.96 24.21 18.20
N VAL A 641 -14.27 24.48 18.16
CA VAL A 641 -14.81 25.85 18.24
C VAL A 641 -14.49 26.48 19.60
N GLN A 642 -14.62 25.73 20.69
CA GLN A 642 -14.26 26.22 22.03
C GLN A 642 -12.76 26.52 22.15
N PHE A 643 -11.91 25.69 21.54
CA PHE A 643 -10.47 25.93 21.43
C PHE A 643 -10.19 27.24 20.68
N GLU A 644 -10.81 27.44 19.51
CA GLU A 644 -10.64 28.67 18.72
C GLU A 644 -11.10 29.92 19.49
N GLU A 645 -12.21 29.84 20.23
CA GLU A 645 -12.69 30.94 21.07
C GLU A 645 -11.74 31.26 22.24
N ARG A 646 -11.08 30.26 22.82
CA ARG A 646 -10.14 30.42 23.95
C ARG A 646 -8.76 30.90 23.52
N PHE A 647 -8.21 30.35 22.43
CA PHE A 647 -6.83 30.57 21.99
C PHE A 647 -6.73 31.56 20.81
N GLY A 648 -7.85 32.00 20.24
CA GLY A 648 -7.91 33.00 19.16
C GLY A 648 -7.52 32.47 17.77
N ARG A 649 -7.26 31.16 17.65
CA ARG A 649 -6.95 30.47 16.39
C ARG A 649 -7.34 29.00 16.48
N ARG A 650 -7.52 28.34 15.34
CA ARG A 650 -7.81 26.90 15.27
C ARG A 650 -6.64 26.06 15.78
N PRO A 651 -6.91 24.84 16.29
CA PRO A 651 -5.85 23.90 16.58
C PRO A 651 -5.12 23.55 15.28
N ARG A 652 -3.79 23.67 15.30
CA ARG A 652 -2.92 23.55 14.13
C ARG A 652 -1.96 22.38 14.29
N ILE A 653 -1.97 21.47 13.33
CA ILE A 653 -1.18 20.24 13.35
C ILE A 653 -0.34 20.11 12.07
N LEU A 654 0.95 19.77 12.23
CA LEU A 654 1.78 19.26 11.14
C LEU A 654 1.73 17.74 11.11
N VAL A 655 1.10 17.15 10.09
CA VAL A 655 1.14 15.70 9.86
C VAL A 655 2.43 15.38 9.10
N ALA A 656 3.38 14.72 9.76
CA ALA A 656 4.73 14.54 9.25
C ALA A 656 5.08 13.08 8.95
N LYS A 657 5.85 12.90 7.86
CA LYS A 657 6.56 11.67 7.52
C LYS A 657 8.06 11.90 7.66
N MET A 658 8.75 11.01 8.37
CA MET A 658 10.20 11.09 8.58
C MET A 658 10.91 9.85 8.03
N GLY A 659 12.17 10.02 7.63
CA GLY A 659 12.99 8.91 7.10
C GLY A 659 12.59 8.56 5.67
N GLN A 660 12.74 7.30 5.26
CA GLN A 660 12.38 6.87 3.91
C GLN A 660 10.95 6.30 3.80
N ASP A 661 10.17 6.37 4.88
CA ASP A 661 8.82 5.81 4.97
C ASP A 661 7.83 6.47 3.99
N GLY A 662 7.45 5.71 2.97
CA GLY A 662 6.51 6.12 1.93
C GLY A 662 5.03 5.86 2.23
N HIS A 663 4.69 5.23 3.37
CA HIS A 663 3.29 4.94 3.70
C HIS A 663 2.54 6.21 4.08
N ASP A 664 1.65 6.70 3.21
CA ASP A 664 0.96 7.98 3.40
C ASP A 664 -0.55 7.85 3.62
N ARG A 665 -1.16 6.67 3.41
CA ARG A 665 -2.61 6.47 3.59
C ARG A 665 -3.12 6.97 4.95
N GLY A 666 -2.51 6.51 6.05
CA GLY A 666 -2.90 6.91 7.40
C GLY A 666 -2.73 8.41 7.64
N ALA A 667 -1.60 8.98 7.18
CA ALA A 667 -1.32 10.40 7.27
C ALA A 667 -2.34 11.25 6.50
N LYS A 668 -2.66 10.88 5.25
CA LYS A 668 -3.62 11.59 4.38
C LYS A 668 -5.06 11.47 4.89
N VAL A 669 -5.46 10.30 5.39
CA VAL A 669 -6.79 10.10 6.00
C VAL A 669 -6.93 10.89 7.30
N ILE A 670 -5.90 10.93 8.15
CA ILE A 670 -5.89 11.79 9.36
C ILE A 670 -5.95 13.26 8.96
N ALA A 671 -5.14 13.69 7.98
CA ALA A 671 -5.13 15.08 7.53
C ALA A 671 -6.50 15.53 7.01
N SER A 672 -7.10 14.72 6.13
CA SER A 672 -8.45 14.97 5.59
C SER A 672 -9.51 14.98 6.70
N GLY A 673 -9.49 13.99 7.60
CA GLY A 673 -10.44 13.88 8.70
C GLY A 673 -10.33 15.02 9.73
N PHE A 674 -9.11 15.43 10.09
CA PHE A 674 -8.88 16.55 11.02
C PHE A 674 -9.27 17.89 10.39
N ALA A 675 -9.01 18.10 9.09
CA ALA A 675 -9.47 19.27 8.36
C ALA A 675 -11.01 19.32 8.32
N ASP A 676 -11.68 18.20 8.05
CA ASP A 676 -13.14 18.08 8.08
C ASP A 676 -13.75 18.39 9.48
N LEU A 677 -12.96 18.21 10.55
CA LEU A 677 -13.30 18.51 11.94
C LEU A 677 -12.97 19.94 12.39
N GLY A 678 -12.28 20.74 11.55
CA GLY A 678 -11.97 22.15 11.81
C GLY A 678 -10.56 22.46 12.29
N PHE A 679 -9.63 21.50 12.23
CA PHE A 679 -8.20 21.78 12.45
C PHE A 679 -7.61 22.51 11.24
N ASP A 680 -6.60 23.34 11.50
CA ASP A 680 -5.67 23.78 10.46
C ASP A 680 -4.58 22.70 10.31
N VAL A 681 -4.52 22.08 9.13
CA VAL A 681 -3.66 20.92 8.89
C VAL A 681 -2.60 21.26 7.85
N ASP A 682 -1.33 21.18 8.27
CA ASP A 682 -0.19 21.19 7.36
C ASP A 682 0.25 19.75 7.10
N ILE A 683 0.56 19.42 5.85
CA ILE A 683 1.13 18.12 5.49
C ILE A 683 2.61 18.31 5.21
N GLY A 684 3.45 17.58 5.95
CA GLY A 684 4.88 17.55 5.73
C GLY A 684 5.22 16.74 4.46
N PRO A 685 6.22 17.18 3.67
CA PRO A 685 6.61 16.45 2.48
C PRO A 685 7.18 15.08 2.86
N LEU A 686 7.00 14.12 1.94
CA LEU A 686 7.63 12.81 2.08
C LEU A 686 9.15 12.94 2.17
N PHE A 687 9.75 12.00 2.89
CA PHE A 687 11.20 11.86 3.03
C PHE A 687 11.90 12.97 3.81
N SER A 688 11.19 13.66 4.69
CA SER A 688 11.76 14.68 5.55
C SER A 688 12.67 14.08 6.62
N THR A 689 13.74 14.78 6.95
CA THR A 689 14.57 14.51 8.13
C THR A 689 13.91 15.09 9.39
N PRO A 690 14.25 14.61 10.59
CA PRO A 690 13.76 15.20 11.83
C PRO A 690 14.04 16.71 11.95
N ALA A 691 15.18 17.17 11.45
CA ALA A 691 15.54 18.60 11.43
C ALA A 691 14.66 19.43 10.48
N GLU A 692 14.37 18.91 9.28
CA GLU A 692 13.46 19.56 8.32
C GLU A 692 12.03 19.64 8.89
N VAL A 693 11.55 18.58 9.56
CA VAL A 693 10.23 18.56 10.22
C VAL A 693 10.17 19.55 11.38
N ALA A 694 11.19 19.57 12.25
CA ALA A 694 11.25 20.54 13.36
C ALA A 694 11.22 21.98 12.85
N LYS A 695 12.02 22.28 11.82
CA LYS A 695 12.05 23.59 11.17
C LYS A 695 10.68 23.98 10.61
N GLN A 696 10.03 23.10 9.84
CA GLN A 696 8.70 23.36 9.27
C GLN A 696 7.66 23.61 10.35
N ALA A 697 7.67 22.82 11.43
CA ALA A 697 6.75 22.96 12.54
C ALA A 697 6.88 24.33 13.24
N ILE A 698 8.12 24.79 13.44
CA ILE A 698 8.42 26.09 14.06
C ILE A 698 8.00 27.23 13.13
N GLU A 699 8.35 27.16 11.85
CA GLU A 699 8.01 28.18 10.85
C GLU A 699 6.50 28.32 10.65
N ALA A 700 5.75 27.22 10.74
CA ALA A 700 4.30 27.21 10.65
C ALA A 700 3.59 27.52 11.98
N ASP A 701 4.32 27.68 13.08
CA ASP A 701 3.79 27.93 14.43
C ASP A 701 2.67 26.93 14.80
N VAL A 702 2.95 25.63 14.61
CA VAL A 702 1.98 24.56 14.88
C VAL A 702 1.88 24.27 16.38
N HIS A 703 0.71 23.87 16.84
CA HIS A 703 0.54 23.46 18.24
C HIS A 703 1.14 22.07 18.49
N CYS A 704 1.11 21.21 17.46
CA CYS A 704 1.64 19.87 17.55
C CYS A 704 2.12 19.30 16.21
N ILE A 705 2.99 18.30 16.30
CA ILE A 705 3.45 17.47 15.19
C ILE A 705 2.85 16.09 15.37
N GLY A 706 2.08 15.64 14.38
CA GLY A 706 1.62 14.25 14.26
C GLY A 706 2.57 13.45 13.39
N VAL A 707 3.50 12.71 14.00
CA VAL A 707 4.41 11.81 13.29
C VAL A 707 3.66 10.54 12.90
N SER A 708 3.53 10.28 11.60
CA SER A 708 3.00 9.02 11.09
C SER A 708 4.16 8.08 10.70
N SER A 709 4.40 7.02 11.48
CA SER A 709 5.51 6.09 11.31
C SER A 709 5.02 4.65 11.13
N LEU A 710 5.36 4.03 10.00
CA LEU A 710 4.97 2.67 9.64
C LEU A 710 6.16 1.79 9.22
N ALA A 711 7.38 2.34 9.22
CA ALA A 711 8.60 1.66 8.79
C ALA A 711 9.56 1.27 9.95
N ALA A 712 9.04 1.17 11.18
CA ALA A 712 9.78 0.78 12.39
C ALA A 712 10.97 1.70 12.79
N ALA A 713 11.16 2.84 12.13
CA ALA A 713 12.23 3.79 12.41
C ALA A 713 11.93 4.76 13.58
N HIS A 714 10.79 4.61 14.27
CA HIS A 714 10.33 5.52 15.32
C HIS A 714 11.29 5.59 16.51
N LEU A 715 11.98 4.50 16.84
CA LEU A 715 12.98 4.46 17.92
C LEU A 715 14.25 5.28 17.61
N THR A 716 14.48 5.65 16.35
CA THR A 716 15.61 6.48 15.94
C THR A 716 15.16 7.90 15.63
N LEU A 717 14.13 8.05 14.79
CA LEU A 717 13.75 9.34 14.22
C LEU A 717 12.95 10.23 15.17
N VAL A 718 12.13 9.65 16.07
CA VAL A 718 11.36 10.44 17.05
C VAL A 718 12.29 11.04 18.11
N PRO A 719 13.25 10.31 18.71
CA PRO A 719 14.25 10.93 19.58
C PRO A 719 15.03 12.07 18.91
N GLU A 720 15.44 11.89 17.65
CA GLU A 720 16.13 12.94 16.90
C GLU A 720 15.23 14.18 16.71
N LEU A 721 13.94 14.01 16.41
CA LEU A 721 13.00 15.12 16.33
C LEU A 721 12.87 15.87 17.66
N MET A 722 12.75 15.14 18.77
CA MET A 722 12.66 15.73 20.10
C MET A 722 13.92 16.54 20.44
N GLU A 723 15.08 16.07 20.02
CA GLU A 723 16.35 16.77 20.20
C GLU A 723 16.45 18.03 19.32
N GLU A 724 16.02 17.97 18.07
CA GLU A 724 15.98 19.15 17.18
C GLU A 724 15.03 20.24 17.68
N LEU A 725 13.88 19.87 18.26
CA LEU A 725 12.98 20.81 18.93
C LEU A 725 13.62 21.42 20.18
N ARG A 726 14.36 20.63 20.97
CA ARG A 726 15.09 21.11 22.16
C ARG A 726 16.18 22.12 21.80
N LYS A 727 16.99 21.82 20.78
CA LYS A 727 18.04 22.73 20.26
C LYS A 727 17.49 24.09 19.87
N GLN A 728 16.26 24.12 19.38
CA GLN A 728 15.58 25.35 18.93
C GLN A 728 14.63 25.94 19.99
N SER A 729 14.66 25.45 21.24
CA SER A 729 13.78 25.91 22.33
C SER A 729 12.27 25.80 22.03
N ALA A 730 11.89 24.88 21.14
CA ALA A 730 10.52 24.69 20.64
C ALA A 730 9.77 23.54 21.35
N ILE A 731 10.14 23.23 22.60
CA ILE A 731 9.57 22.10 23.38
C ILE A 731 8.08 22.28 23.76
N HIS A 732 7.52 23.46 23.50
CA HIS A 732 6.09 23.73 23.67
C HIS A 732 5.24 23.03 22.59
N ILE A 733 5.82 22.76 21.41
CA ILE A 733 5.17 22.02 20.32
C ILE A 733 5.05 20.55 20.76
N LYS A 734 3.83 20.05 20.88
CA LYS A 734 3.59 18.67 21.34
C LYS A 734 3.89 17.67 20.21
N VAL A 735 4.44 16.51 20.54
CA VAL A 735 4.66 15.42 19.58
C VAL A 735 3.67 14.28 19.86
N ILE A 736 2.93 13.91 18.82
CA ILE A 736 2.05 12.75 18.75
C ILE A 736 2.68 11.76 17.76
N VAL A 737 2.61 10.47 18.06
CA VAL A 737 3.10 9.42 17.15
C VAL A 737 1.97 8.46 16.83
N GLY A 738 1.78 8.12 15.57
CA GLY A 738 0.84 7.10 15.15
C GLY A 738 1.37 6.24 14.01
N GLY A 739 0.69 5.13 13.75
CA GLY A 739 1.10 4.12 12.78
C GLY A 739 1.45 2.79 13.44
N VAL A 740 2.29 1.97 12.81
CA VAL A 740 2.66 0.63 13.31
C VAL A 740 3.76 0.77 14.35
N ILE A 741 3.35 0.81 15.61
CA ILE A 741 4.24 0.98 16.76
C ILE A 741 3.97 -0.20 17.71
N PRO A 742 4.94 -1.08 17.94
CA PRO A 742 4.78 -2.16 18.90
C PRO A 742 4.48 -1.63 20.31
N TYR A 743 3.55 -2.26 21.02
CA TYR A 743 3.21 -1.88 22.41
C TYR A 743 4.43 -1.90 23.35
N THR A 744 5.46 -2.70 23.05
CA THR A 744 6.70 -2.75 23.81
C THR A 744 7.52 -1.46 23.75
N ASP A 745 7.24 -0.58 22.79
CA ASP A 745 8.00 0.62 22.53
C ASP A 745 7.30 1.87 23.11
N TYR A 746 6.08 1.73 23.62
CA TYR A 746 5.24 2.84 24.07
C TYR A 746 5.84 3.55 25.27
N ASP A 747 6.37 2.80 26.24
CA ASP A 747 6.94 3.39 27.46
C ASP A 747 8.20 4.20 27.14
N PHE A 748 9.03 3.73 26.21
CA PHE A 748 10.16 4.49 25.70
C PHE A 748 9.71 5.82 25.08
N LEU A 749 8.72 5.78 24.17
CA LEU A 749 8.20 6.98 23.51
C LEU A 749 7.59 7.99 24.50
N ARG A 750 6.84 7.51 25.49
CA ARG A 750 6.29 8.38 26.56
C ARG A 750 7.40 9.02 27.39
N ASN A 751 8.42 8.25 27.77
CA ASN A 751 9.54 8.73 28.59
C ASN A 751 10.35 9.83 27.90
N ILE A 752 10.46 9.82 26.57
CA ILE A 752 11.15 10.88 25.82
C ILE A 752 10.26 12.10 25.53
N GLY A 753 8.98 12.08 25.92
CA GLY A 753 8.07 13.23 25.86
C GLY A 753 6.95 13.16 24.84
N VAL A 754 6.74 12.02 24.15
CA VAL A 754 5.57 11.83 23.28
C VAL A 754 4.29 11.85 24.10
N LYS A 755 3.31 12.65 23.67
CA LYS A 755 2.07 12.90 24.44
C LYS A 755 0.96 11.93 24.15
N VAL A 756 0.79 11.54 22.90
CA VAL A 756 -0.26 10.63 22.44
C VAL A 756 0.36 9.62 21.48
N ILE A 757 -0.05 8.36 21.62
CA ILE A 757 0.32 7.26 20.73
C ILE A 757 -0.96 6.69 20.11
N CYS A 758 -1.09 6.75 18.79
CA CYS A 758 -2.27 6.28 18.04
C CYS A 758 -1.90 5.07 17.16
N GLY A 759 -2.12 3.86 17.67
CA GLY A 759 -1.89 2.60 16.93
C GLY A 759 -2.97 2.28 15.89
N PRO A 760 -2.81 1.19 15.12
CA PRO A 760 -3.83 0.67 14.20
C PRO A 760 -5.21 0.53 14.87
N GLY A 761 -6.28 0.87 14.15
CA GLY A 761 -7.65 0.81 14.67
C GLY A 761 -8.12 2.03 15.46
N THR A 762 -7.26 3.03 15.65
CA THR A 762 -7.65 4.33 16.25
C THR A 762 -8.68 5.04 15.35
N ARG A 763 -9.82 5.44 15.93
CA ARG A 763 -10.84 6.25 15.24
C ARG A 763 -10.40 7.70 15.16
N ILE A 764 -10.66 8.38 14.04
CA ILE A 764 -10.29 9.79 13.84
C ILE A 764 -10.89 10.72 14.91
N PRO A 765 -12.19 10.64 15.27
CA PRO A 765 -12.78 11.54 16.27
C PRO A 765 -12.13 11.36 17.65
N ASP A 766 -11.76 10.12 18.00
CA ASP A 766 -11.10 9.81 19.26
C ASP A 766 -9.68 10.36 19.29
N ALA A 767 -8.93 10.20 18.20
CA ALA A 767 -7.59 10.80 18.05
C ALA A 767 -7.65 12.32 18.12
N ALA A 768 -8.58 12.96 17.42
CA ALA A 768 -8.73 14.41 17.41
C ALA A 768 -8.99 14.96 18.82
N MET A 769 -9.85 14.30 19.60
CA MET A 769 -10.11 14.70 20.98
C MET A 769 -8.92 14.47 21.92
N GLN A 770 -8.16 13.38 21.75
CA GLN A 770 -6.92 13.16 22.50
C GLN A 770 -5.87 14.22 22.19
N VAL A 771 -5.73 14.61 20.92
CA VAL A 771 -4.83 15.68 20.47
C VAL A 771 -5.24 17.02 21.08
N LEU A 772 -6.53 17.39 21.02
CA LEU A 772 -7.05 18.62 21.64
C LEU A 772 -6.69 18.72 23.12
N LYS A 773 -6.95 17.65 23.89
CA LYS A 773 -6.59 17.61 25.30
C LYS A 773 -5.08 17.77 25.52
N ALA A 774 -4.26 17.09 24.73
CA ALA A 774 -2.80 17.14 24.87
C ALA A 774 -2.21 18.52 24.55
N ILE A 775 -2.80 19.28 23.63
CA ILE A 775 -2.35 20.66 23.32
C ILE A 775 -2.94 21.71 24.28
N GLU A 776 -4.05 21.40 24.96
CA GLU A 776 -4.65 22.23 26.01
C GLU A 776 -3.95 22.08 27.37
N GLU A 777 -3.25 20.98 27.61
CA GLU A 777 -2.42 20.78 28.80
C GLU A 777 -1.34 21.86 28.90
N GLU A 778 -1.46 22.71 29.93
CA GLU A 778 -0.48 23.75 30.23
C GLU A 778 0.93 23.12 30.39
N PRO A 779 2.00 23.80 29.92
CA PRO A 779 3.35 23.37 30.22
C PRO A 779 3.51 23.27 31.74
N THR A 780 3.89 22.10 32.25
CA THR A 780 4.35 21.96 33.63
C THR A 780 5.64 22.76 33.79
N ASN A 781 5.52 24.07 34.01
CA ASN A 781 6.65 24.92 34.33
C ASN A 781 7.10 24.61 35.75
N GLY A 782 8.31 24.05 35.87
CA GLY A 782 9.08 24.15 37.09
C GLY A 782 9.34 25.62 37.43
N ALA A 783 9.23 25.94 38.72
CA ALA A 783 9.63 27.18 39.38
C ALA A 783 8.90 28.46 38.95
N SER A 784 7.73 28.69 39.55
CA SER A 784 7.30 30.03 39.92
C SER A 784 8.24 30.57 41.02
N ASN A 785 9.39 31.14 40.65
CA ASN A 785 10.08 32.06 41.54
C ASN A 785 9.33 33.38 41.51
N GLY A 786 8.62 33.64 42.61
CA GLY A 786 7.96 34.92 42.86
C GLY A 786 8.97 36.06 42.76
N VAL A 787 8.62 37.04 41.93
CA VAL A 787 9.12 38.40 42.09
C VAL A 787 7.90 39.25 42.39
N GLU A 788 7.81 39.67 43.65
CA GLU A 788 6.87 40.67 44.12
C GLU A 788 6.94 41.91 43.24
N GLN A 789 5.78 42.35 42.75
CA GLN A 789 5.61 43.70 42.24
C GLN A 789 5.75 44.69 43.40
N THR A 790 6.76 45.55 43.34
CA THR A 790 6.73 46.85 44.01
C THR A 790 6.72 47.96 42.98
N SER A 791 5.67 48.79 43.08
CA SER A 791 5.32 50.05 42.42
C SER A 791 5.01 50.03 40.92
#